data_AF-A0AAE4NZ35-F1
#
_entry.id   AF-A0AAE4NZ35-F1
#
_cell.length_a   1.000
_cell.length_b   1.000
_cell.length_c   1.000
_cell.angle_alpha   90.00
_cell.angle_beta   90.00
_cell.angle_gamma   90.00
#
_symmetry.space_group_name_H-M   'P 1'
#
loop_
_entity.id
_entity.type
_entity.pdbx_description
1 polymer ?
#
loop_
_entity_poly.entity_id
_entity_poly.type
_entity_poly.pdbx_seq_one_letter_code
_entity_poly.pdbx_strand_id
1 'polypeptide(L)'
;MTKNLISYLILLFPALIYSQLQPQQSISQNDSLVPGTATSVSFIIENNTTEDKIYSLQTNTSEKHITPIITQNELKVPALNKSLYIVPIRIATETPQGSYTLSVQGIEKNSENRFTKSVTITITSTRNISLSTLNTPEFVRAGENITATFLLKNNGNTTENIKLESSHNSFIENDSSFSLASGESRVVSIIKKTDPALGRNEYQNLSLSALVAGYSKEKLTAYTSTRIIAIKPIKEDVYHRFPMSAAVSFIGMRNRGIYENGFQGELHGKGSLSIENKDMLEFRAVSPNPVEFSAFTRYEEYYINYKNQNFFVHLGDKTFSSSFLTEFARYGRGAELRYDFKKVSLGGFYNHPRFFRDIKEEFNIYYQFRFGKQTEITAGYLYKIPQTEINNNYYSSSTYLSSKAHLPYLVAKFKPFKNIEIQAETAYSSTNKTTGTAYTLQAQVSYEKISGNLLYMKASPHFSGYFNNTNSLNGNIQYRITKRLNVSASYIQDAKNFQRDTLLLASPYRKFFQYGINFRYMKSGNIMFYNGFQSYEDRLKDKQFNYNEKFFKVSINQQIGIFNLNMEGQFGRTDNYLTGFTGSSNFYLANINFEKFKTTFNLFGSYGTTSRYLEKNQKQIYYGARISNRLSQSNSLSLFYQNNYIPEEYYKDRNLFELIFHQQISRNHGLDISGRYALQRGELGDKDFIFSLRYTLRMNIPVQKTAEYTSLTGNINNMGVKKTDGIRLLLGNHLSVTDINGNFTFKNIVPGDYYLEIDRSTTEMNDIPNVRFPAQVSLVNKDNIFNFGLTRAANIKGHIRLNEQSNMSQQENTPLLSSQEKKKKESIIIEASNGDETYRKICSIDEDFDFTYLRPGEWTIKLYRNGLDKRYKIATDNFRFTLNTAENKIINIYIVKQQTEIKFQKEPVKVEYNSSIKTR
;
A
#
# COMPACT_ATOMS: atom_id res chain seq x y z
N MET A 1 28.48 47.51 -17.74
CA MET A 1 27.44 48.03 -16.81
C MET A 1 26.45 49.01 -17.46
N THR A 2 26.56 49.28 -18.77
CA THR A 2 25.71 50.23 -19.51
C THR A 2 24.58 49.58 -20.33
N LYS A 3 24.54 48.24 -20.44
CA LYS A 3 23.46 47.52 -21.15
C LYS A 3 22.18 47.30 -20.32
N ASN A 4 22.29 47.25 -18.99
CA ASN A 4 21.12 47.01 -18.12
C ASN A 4 20.32 48.30 -17.83
N LEU A 5 20.94 49.49 -17.91
CA LEU A 5 20.22 50.75 -17.67
C LEU A 5 19.27 51.10 -18.83
N ILE A 6 19.63 50.73 -20.06
CA ILE A 6 18.83 51.00 -21.28
C ILE A 6 17.60 50.09 -21.34
N SER A 7 17.67 48.84 -20.84
CA SER A 7 16.51 47.95 -20.78
C SER A 7 15.46 48.37 -19.74
N TYR A 8 15.86 49.00 -18.63
CA TYR A 8 14.90 49.59 -17.68
C TYR A 8 14.25 50.88 -18.21
N LEU A 9 14.98 51.67 -19.01
CA LEU A 9 14.43 52.86 -19.67
C LEU A 9 13.44 52.51 -20.79
N ILE A 10 13.64 51.38 -21.50
CA ILE A 10 12.74 50.92 -22.57
C ILE A 10 11.49 50.19 -22.03
N LEU A 11 11.53 49.63 -20.82
CA LEU A 11 10.36 49.05 -20.14
C LEU A 11 9.49 50.09 -19.40
N LEU A 12 10.02 51.28 -19.12
CA LEU A 12 9.27 52.40 -18.53
C LEU A 12 8.76 53.41 -19.57
N PHE A 13 9.23 53.34 -20.82
CA PHE A 13 8.83 54.27 -21.89
C PHE A 13 7.45 54.05 -22.56
N PRO A 14 6.73 52.92 -22.42
CA PRO A 14 5.34 52.85 -22.86
C PRO A 14 4.35 53.46 -21.85
N ALA A 15 4.78 53.74 -20.62
CA ALA A 15 3.92 54.24 -19.55
C ALA A 15 3.77 55.78 -19.50
N LEU A 16 4.53 56.52 -20.32
CA LEU A 16 4.50 57.99 -20.35
C LEU A 16 4.04 58.59 -21.70
N ILE A 17 3.72 57.75 -22.70
CA ILE A 17 3.23 58.21 -24.02
C ILE A 17 1.80 57.71 -24.32
N TYR A 18 1.22 56.87 -23.47
CA TYR A 18 -0.22 56.52 -23.50
C TYR A 18 -1.06 57.24 -22.42
N SER A 19 -0.53 58.30 -21.79
CA SER A 19 -1.26 59.11 -20.80
C SER A 19 -1.92 60.36 -21.38
N GLN A 20 -1.94 60.55 -22.70
CA GLN A 20 -2.70 61.62 -23.34
C GLN A 20 -3.36 61.08 -24.60
N LEU A 21 -4.68 61.33 -24.70
CA LEU A 21 -5.65 60.81 -25.68
C LEU A 21 -6.41 59.57 -25.21
N GLN A 22 -7.13 59.71 -24.09
CA GLN A 22 -8.33 58.92 -23.87
C GLN A 22 -9.53 59.74 -24.39
N PRO A 23 -10.26 59.25 -25.41
CA PRO A 23 -11.49 59.89 -25.84
C PRO A 23 -12.49 59.84 -24.70
N GLN A 24 -13.22 60.94 -24.56
CA GLN A 24 -14.35 61.13 -23.68
C GLN A 24 -15.49 60.16 -24.08
N GLN A 25 -15.38 58.88 -23.70
CA GLN A 25 -16.40 57.86 -23.87
C GLN A 25 -16.62 57.12 -22.55
N SER A 26 -17.74 57.47 -21.91
CA SER A 26 -18.62 56.57 -21.15
C SER A 26 -17.94 55.60 -20.15
N ILE A 27 -17.85 56.04 -18.89
CA ILE A 27 -17.74 55.18 -17.70
C ILE A 27 -19.07 54.43 -17.55
N SER A 28 -19.26 53.36 -18.31
CA SER A 28 -20.26 52.33 -18.07
C SER A 28 -19.83 51.05 -18.81
N GLN A 29 -18.80 50.36 -18.29
CA GLN A 29 -18.56 48.98 -18.68
C GLN A 29 -18.91 48.06 -17.51
N ASN A 30 -19.62 46.99 -17.86
CA ASN A 30 -20.16 45.94 -17.00
C ASN A 30 -19.03 45.22 -16.25
N ASP A 31 -18.56 45.77 -15.14
CA ASP A 31 -17.65 45.06 -14.25
C ASP A 31 -18.39 43.91 -13.58
N SER A 32 -17.85 42.71 -13.74
CA SER A 32 -18.34 41.50 -13.09
C SER A 32 -17.87 41.52 -11.62
N LEU A 33 -18.80 41.68 -10.69
CA LEU A 33 -18.54 41.83 -9.26
C LEU A 33 -18.53 40.47 -8.56
N VAL A 34 -17.69 40.34 -7.52
CA VAL A 34 -17.55 39.10 -6.75
C VAL A 34 -18.39 39.21 -5.46
N PRO A 35 -19.24 38.23 -5.14
CA PRO A 35 -20.00 38.22 -3.88
C PRO A 35 -19.07 38.18 -2.66
N GLY A 36 -19.52 38.72 -1.53
CA GLY A 36 -18.73 38.82 -0.30
C GLY A 36 -17.71 39.96 -0.27
N THR A 37 -17.72 40.85 -1.27
CA THR A 37 -16.83 42.02 -1.34
C THR A 37 -17.58 43.32 -1.12
N ALA A 38 -16.86 44.36 -0.68
CA ALA A 38 -17.31 45.74 -0.74
C ALA A 38 -16.66 46.41 -1.96
N THR A 39 -17.46 47.02 -2.82
CA THR A 39 -17.00 47.66 -4.06
C THR A 39 -17.80 48.94 -4.30
N SER A 40 -17.46 49.70 -5.32
CA SER A 40 -18.10 50.99 -5.60
C SER A 40 -18.58 51.05 -7.05
N VAL A 41 -19.79 51.58 -7.26
CA VAL A 41 -20.38 51.81 -8.58
C VAL A 41 -20.53 53.31 -8.79
N SER A 42 -20.07 53.80 -9.93
CA SER A 42 -20.05 55.23 -10.23
C SER A 42 -21.21 55.66 -11.13
N PHE A 43 -21.82 56.79 -10.79
CA PHE A 43 -22.88 57.45 -11.56
C PHE A 43 -22.39 58.83 -11.99
N ILE A 44 -22.63 59.20 -13.24
CA ILE A 44 -22.36 60.55 -13.73
C ILE A 44 -23.65 61.36 -13.62
N ILE A 45 -23.62 62.42 -12.83
CA ILE A 45 -24.75 63.34 -12.62
C ILE A 45 -24.41 64.65 -13.32
N GLU A 46 -25.29 65.10 -14.21
CA GLU A 46 -25.04 66.23 -15.11
C GLU A 46 -25.98 67.38 -14.75
N ASN A 47 -25.42 68.57 -14.52
CA ASN A 47 -26.20 69.80 -14.34
C ASN A 47 -26.10 70.64 -15.60
N ASN A 48 -27.14 70.62 -16.43
CA ASN A 48 -27.20 71.37 -17.68
C ASN A 48 -27.72 72.81 -17.50
N THR A 49 -27.80 73.31 -16.27
CA THR A 49 -28.31 74.66 -15.98
C THR A 49 -27.17 75.62 -15.62
N THR A 50 -27.45 76.92 -15.69
CA THR A 50 -26.50 78.01 -15.44
C THR A 50 -26.26 78.30 -13.96
N GLU A 51 -26.93 77.59 -13.06
CA GLU A 51 -26.78 77.72 -11.61
C GLU A 51 -26.27 76.42 -10.97
N ASP A 52 -25.56 76.54 -9.85
CA ASP A 52 -25.11 75.39 -9.06
C ASP A 52 -26.31 74.66 -8.46
N LYS A 53 -26.41 73.34 -8.67
CA LYS A 53 -27.48 72.52 -8.12
C LYS A 53 -26.98 71.64 -6.99
N ILE A 54 -27.77 71.56 -5.92
CA ILE A 54 -27.54 70.63 -4.81
C ILE A 54 -28.63 69.56 -4.87
N TYR A 55 -28.22 68.32 -5.09
CA TYR A 55 -29.12 67.16 -5.13
C TYR A 55 -28.99 66.35 -3.85
N SER A 56 -30.13 66.01 -3.24
CA SER A 56 -30.23 64.93 -2.27
C SER A 56 -30.38 63.62 -3.03
N LEU A 57 -29.40 62.73 -2.88
CA LEU A 57 -29.29 61.47 -3.63
C LEU A 57 -29.67 60.29 -2.73
N GLN A 58 -30.61 59.47 -3.18
CA GLN A 58 -31.00 58.22 -2.55
C GLN A 58 -30.65 57.04 -3.45
N THR A 59 -30.00 56.02 -2.91
CA THR A 59 -29.62 54.81 -3.68
C THR A 59 -30.54 53.65 -3.33
N ASN A 60 -31.10 53.00 -4.36
CA ASN A 60 -31.91 51.79 -4.26
C ASN A 60 -31.30 50.63 -5.05
N THR A 61 -31.49 49.41 -4.56
CA THR A 61 -30.99 48.18 -5.17
C THR A 61 -32.15 47.26 -5.55
N SER A 62 -32.00 46.49 -6.63
CA SER A 62 -32.98 45.49 -7.05
C SER A 62 -32.99 44.21 -6.19
N GLU A 63 -31.96 44.00 -5.37
CA GLU A 63 -31.79 42.83 -4.51
C GLU A 63 -31.34 43.25 -3.11
N LYS A 64 -31.96 42.66 -2.07
CA LYS A 64 -31.76 43.03 -0.66
C LYS A 64 -30.36 42.67 -0.15
N HIS A 65 -29.73 41.67 -0.75
CA HIS A 65 -28.37 41.23 -0.41
C HIS A 65 -27.27 42.13 -0.99
N ILE A 66 -27.64 43.10 -1.83
CA ILE A 66 -26.76 44.19 -2.29
C ILE A 66 -27.19 45.43 -1.51
N THR A 67 -26.33 45.88 -0.60
CA THR A 67 -26.66 46.98 0.31
C THR A 67 -25.76 48.18 0.02
N PRO A 68 -26.31 49.38 -0.24
CA PRO A 68 -25.50 50.58 -0.32
C PRO A 68 -25.00 50.93 1.09
N ILE A 69 -23.71 51.22 1.22
CA ILE A 69 -23.09 51.60 2.49
C ILE A 69 -23.51 53.03 2.88
N ILE A 70 -23.78 53.87 1.88
CA ILE A 70 -24.30 55.24 2.03
C ILE A 70 -25.64 55.31 1.30
N THR A 71 -26.72 55.51 2.05
CA THR A 71 -28.11 55.50 1.51
C THR A 71 -28.58 56.88 1.09
N GLN A 72 -28.12 57.94 1.76
CA GLN A 72 -28.45 59.33 1.48
C GLN A 72 -27.19 60.21 1.50
N ASN A 73 -27.01 61.03 0.47
CA ASN A 73 -25.90 61.96 0.41
C ASN A 73 -26.30 63.23 -0.35
N GLU A 74 -25.66 64.36 -0.05
CA GLU A 74 -25.85 65.59 -0.82
C GLU A 74 -24.68 65.78 -1.80
N LEU A 75 -24.99 66.02 -3.07
CA LEU A 75 -23.99 66.32 -4.09
C LEU A 75 -24.25 67.70 -4.69
N LYS A 76 -23.28 68.59 -4.55
CA LYS A 76 -23.26 69.87 -5.27
C LYS A 76 -22.65 69.64 -6.66
N VAL A 77 -23.43 69.92 -7.70
CA VAL A 77 -23.01 69.84 -9.10
C VAL A 77 -22.96 71.25 -9.68
N PRO A 78 -21.76 71.78 -9.99
CA PRO A 78 -21.62 73.14 -10.52
C PRO A 78 -22.40 73.35 -11.83
N ALA A 79 -22.75 74.59 -12.12
CA ALA A 79 -23.41 74.97 -13.36
C ALA A 79 -22.70 74.43 -14.61
N LEU A 80 -23.47 73.92 -15.59
CA LEU A 80 -23.01 73.36 -16.86
C LEU A 80 -21.91 72.27 -16.74
N ASN A 81 -21.83 71.58 -15.61
CA ASN A 81 -20.77 70.60 -15.34
C ASN A 81 -21.33 69.22 -14.98
N LYS A 82 -20.47 68.20 -15.05
CA LYS A 82 -20.77 66.82 -14.65
C LYS A 82 -19.99 66.50 -13.38
N SER A 83 -20.65 65.85 -12.42
CA SER A 83 -20.01 65.36 -11.20
C SER A 83 -20.14 63.84 -11.10
N LEU A 84 -19.06 63.20 -10.69
CA LEU A 84 -19.03 61.75 -10.47
C LEU A 84 -19.54 61.45 -9.05
N TYR A 85 -20.61 60.67 -8.96
CA TYR A 85 -21.16 60.19 -7.70
C TYR A 85 -20.81 58.71 -7.52
N ILE A 86 -20.06 58.40 -6.48
CA ILE A 86 -19.59 57.04 -6.20
C ILE A 86 -20.48 56.43 -5.12
N VAL A 87 -21.15 55.33 -5.44
CA VAL A 87 -21.96 54.56 -4.50
C VAL A 87 -21.17 53.35 -4.01
N PRO A 88 -20.67 53.38 -2.77
CA PRO A 88 -20.09 52.18 -2.16
C PRO A 88 -21.22 51.18 -1.84
N ILE A 89 -21.11 49.96 -2.33
CA ILE A 89 -22.03 48.85 -2.11
C ILE A 89 -21.31 47.67 -1.44
N ARG A 90 -22.03 46.96 -0.57
CA ARG A 90 -21.63 45.68 0.00
C ARG A 90 -22.49 44.58 -0.60
N ILE A 91 -21.85 43.59 -1.20
CA ILE A 91 -22.51 42.42 -1.79
C ILE A 91 -22.35 41.26 -0.82
N ALA A 92 -23.46 40.71 -0.33
CA ALA A 92 -23.41 39.57 0.57
C ALA A 92 -22.82 38.33 -0.12
N THR A 93 -22.28 37.39 0.65
CA THR A 93 -21.70 36.14 0.11
C THR A 93 -22.72 35.26 -0.59
N GLU A 94 -23.97 35.32 -0.13
CA GLU A 94 -25.10 34.53 -0.58
C GLU A 94 -25.84 35.14 -1.77
N THR A 95 -25.44 36.33 -2.25
CA THR A 95 -26.08 37.00 -3.39
C THR A 95 -25.97 36.12 -4.65
N PRO A 96 -27.11 35.66 -5.23
CA PRO A 96 -27.08 34.75 -6.36
C PRO A 96 -26.32 35.30 -7.56
N GLN A 97 -25.82 34.41 -8.41
CA GLN A 97 -25.27 34.80 -9.69
C GLN A 97 -26.38 35.40 -10.57
N GLY A 98 -26.15 36.59 -11.14
CA GLY A 98 -27.13 37.24 -12.01
C GLY A 98 -26.81 38.71 -12.30
N SER A 99 -27.65 39.33 -13.11
CA SER A 99 -27.60 40.77 -13.39
C SER A 99 -28.60 41.48 -12.49
N TYR A 100 -28.12 42.49 -11.77
CA TYR A 100 -28.90 43.30 -10.84
C TYR A 100 -28.81 44.77 -11.23
N THR A 101 -29.86 45.52 -10.95
CA THR A 101 -29.91 46.97 -11.19
C THR A 101 -29.66 47.74 -9.89
N LEU A 102 -28.78 48.73 -9.97
CA LEU A 102 -28.55 49.76 -8.95
C LEU A 102 -29.09 51.08 -9.49
N SER A 103 -29.96 51.76 -8.73
CA SER A 103 -30.52 53.05 -9.14
C SER A 103 -30.24 54.14 -8.11
N VAL A 104 -29.90 55.33 -8.59
CA VAL A 104 -29.76 56.56 -7.79
C VAL A 104 -30.86 57.52 -8.19
N GLN A 105 -31.67 57.91 -7.21
CA GLN A 105 -32.70 58.93 -7.35
C GLN A 105 -32.17 60.23 -6.76
N GLY A 106 -32.11 61.30 -7.55
CA GLY A 106 -31.75 62.63 -7.08
C GLY A 106 -32.95 63.55 -7.01
N ILE A 107 -33.09 64.26 -5.90
CA ILE A 107 -34.10 65.31 -5.68
C ILE A 107 -33.35 66.63 -5.47
N GLU A 108 -33.65 67.62 -6.28
CA GLU A 108 -33.06 68.96 -6.15
C GLU A 108 -33.61 69.66 -4.90
N LYS A 109 -32.74 70.37 -4.14
CA LYS A 109 -33.14 70.94 -2.84
C LYS A 109 -34.01 72.19 -2.95
N ASN A 110 -33.88 72.94 -4.05
CA ASN A 110 -34.55 74.23 -4.28
C ASN A 110 -35.71 74.14 -5.28
N SER A 111 -35.85 73.03 -5.99
CA SER A 111 -36.98 72.75 -6.89
C SER A 111 -37.36 71.29 -6.72
N GLU A 112 -38.64 70.91 -6.79
CA GLU A 112 -39.05 69.49 -6.64
C GLU A 112 -38.63 68.59 -7.83
N ASN A 113 -37.66 69.01 -8.64
CA ASN A 113 -37.16 68.26 -9.78
C ASN A 113 -36.47 66.97 -9.34
N ARG A 114 -36.88 65.85 -9.95
CA ARG A 114 -36.37 64.51 -9.66
C ARG A 114 -35.76 63.88 -10.90
N PHE A 115 -34.69 63.14 -10.72
CA PHE A 115 -34.16 62.26 -11.75
C PHE A 115 -33.82 60.88 -11.17
N THR A 116 -33.79 59.88 -12.04
CA THR A 116 -33.33 58.53 -11.69
C THR A 116 -32.29 58.07 -12.72
N LYS A 117 -31.13 57.61 -12.24
CA LYS A 117 -30.10 56.97 -13.06
C LYS A 117 -29.94 55.52 -12.59
N SER A 118 -29.85 54.59 -13.53
CA SER A 118 -29.71 53.15 -13.23
C SER A 118 -28.52 52.56 -13.97
N VAL A 119 -27.80 51.66 -13.30
CA VAL A 119 -26.70 50.87 -13.87
C VAL A 119 -26.95 49.39 -13.58
N THR A 120 -26.66 48.54 -14.55
CA THR A 120 -26.70 47.08 -14.38
C THR A 120 -25.35 46.57 -13.92
N ILE A 121 -25.32 45.85 -12.81
CA ILE A 121 -24.14 45.16 -12.27
C ILE A 121 -24.34 43.65 -12.41
N THR A 122 -23.26 42.90 -12.70
CA THR A 122 -23.34 41.44 -12.84
C THR A 122 -22.56 40.76 -11.72
N ILE A 123 -23.20 39.88 -10.95
CA ILE A 123 -22.57 39.09 -9.88
C ILE A 123 -22.06 37.77 -10.45
N THR A 124 -20.78 37.47 -10.21
CA THR A 124 -20.10 36.25 -10.66
C THR A 124 -20.46 35.03 -9.82
N SER A 125 -20.36 33.83 -10.42
CA SER A 125 -20.50 32.56 -9.68
C SER A 125 -19.27 32.27 -8.84
N THR A 126 -19.47 32.02 -7.55
CA THR A 126 -18.48 31.54 -6.59
C THR A 126 -18.95 30.20 -6.04
N ARG A 127 -18.18 29.15 -6.32
CA ARG A 127 -18.47 27.78 -5.84
C ARG A 127 -17.58 27.48 -4.66
N ASN A 128 -18.16 27.08 -3.54
CA ASN A 128 -17.43 26.68 -2.35
C ASN A 128 -18.23 25.66 -1.53
N ILE A 129 -17.91 24.37 -1.67
CA ILE A 129 -18.55 23.31 -0.88
C ILE A 129 -17.57 22.86 0.20
N SER A 130 -18.08 22.66 1.42
CA SER A 130 -17.32 22.10 2.54
C SER A 130 -17.96 20.80 3.02
N LEU A 131 -17.12 19.82 3.34
CA LEU A 131 -17.52 18.53 3.89
C LEU A 131 -16.66 18.25 5.13
N SER A 132 -17.30 18.03 6.28
CA SER A 132 -16.62 17.79 7.55
C SER A 132 -17.31 16.68 8.35
N THR A 133 -16.55 15.99 9.19
CA THR A 133 -17.10 14.98 10.11
C THR A 133 -17.82 15.69 11.25
N LEU A 134 -19.08 15.30 11.51
CA LEU A 134 -19.89 15.89 12.57
C LEU A 134 -19.85 15.03 13.84
N ASN A 135 -20.18 13.75 13.72
CA ASN A 135 -20.15 12.82 14.84
C ASN A 135 -19.80 11.40 14.37
N THR A 136 -19.07 10.68 15.20
CA THR A 136 -18.67 9.29 14.96
C THR A 136 -18.43 8.61 16.31
N PRO A 137 -18.88 7.37 16.51
CA PRO A 137 -18.52 6.65 17.72
C PRO A 137 -17.02 6.38 17.71
N GLU A 138 -16.36 6.64 18.84
CA GLU A 138 -14.95 6.31 19.02
C GLU A 138 -14.75 4.77 19.06
N PHE A 139 -15.72 4.06 19.66
CA PHE A 139 -15.70 2.60 19.78
C PHE A 139 -17.07 1.98 19.51
N VAL A 140 -17.07 0.77 18.94
CA VAL A 140 -18.27 -0.04 18.67
C VAL A 140 -17.97 -1.50 18.99
N ARG A 141 -18.94 -2.28 19.49
CA ARG A 141 -18.73 -3.72 19.70
C ARG A 141 -18.80 -4.47 18.37
N ALA A 142 -17.98 -5.51 18.22
CA ALA A 142 -18.08 -6.40 17.06
C ALA A 142 -19.50 -6.98 16.93
N GLY A 143 -20.11 -6.82 15.75
CA GLY A 143 -21.51 -7.16 15.45
C GLY A 143 -22.48 -5.97 15.45
N GLU A 144 -22.13 -4.84 16.07
CA GLU A 144 -22.91 -3.61 16.04
C GLU A 144 -22.64 -2.79 14.76
N ASN A 145 -23.48 -1.79 14.48
CA ASN A 145 -23.30 -0.90 13.35
C ASN A 145 -22.47 0.33 13.75
N ILE A 146 -21.54 0.73 12.89
CA ILE A 146 -20.90 2.03 12.97
C ILE A 146 -21.78 3.03 12.23
N THR A 147 -22.27 4.05 12.94
CA THR A 147 -23.03 5.17 12.35
C THR A 147 -22.18 6.44 12.46
N ALA A 148 -21.75 6.98 11.33
CA ALA A 148 -20.99 8.22 11.27
C ALA A 148 -21.79 9.30 10.51
N THR A 149 -21.81 10.52 11.04
CA THR A 149 -22.50 11.65 10.44
C THR A 149 -21.52 12.71 9.95
N PHE A 150 -21.83 13.28 8.80
CA PHE A 150 -21.03 14.29 8.11
C PHE A 150 -21.87 15.52 7.81
N LEU A 151 -21.27 16.69 7.94
CA LEU A 151 -21.89 17.97 7.59
C LEU A 151 -21.38 18.41 6.22
N LEU A 152 -22.29 18.47 5.25
CA LEU A 152 -22.06 19.03 3.93
C LEU A 152 -22.71 20.42 3.85
N LYS A 153 -21.94 21.45 3.50
CA LYS A 153 -22.44 22.82 3.43
C LYS A 153 -22.01 23.52 2.14
N ASN A 154 -22.96 24.22 1.52
CA ASN A 154 -22.70 25.12 0.39
C ASN A 154 -22.39 26.53 0.91
N ASN A 155 -21.11 26.92 0.85
CA ASN A 155 -20.63 28.27 1.16
C ASN A 155 -20.50 29.14 -0.12
N GLY A 156 -20.89 28.63 -1.28
CA GLY A 156 -20.95 29.38 -2.53
C GLY A 156 -22.28 30.10 -2.72
N ASN A 157 -22.38 30.88 -3.79
CA ASN A 157 -23.59 31.65 -4.13
C ASN A 157 -24.43 31.02 -5.26
N THR A 158 -24.08 29.81 -5.70
CA THR A 158 -24.81 29.04 -6.71
C THR A 158 -25.32 27.73 -6.13
N THR A 159 -26.48 27.28 -6.61
CA THR A 159 -27.02 25.96 -6.28
C THR A 159 -26.18 24.86 -6.94
N GLU A 160 -25.74 23.88 -6.16
CA GLU A 160 -24.88 22.80 -6.65
C GLU A 160 -25.59 21.44 -6.59
N ASN A 161 -25.45 20.64 -7.64
CA ASN A 161 -25.95 19.26 -7.67
C ASN A 161 -24.86 18.31 -7.17
N ILE A 162 -25.13 17.66 -6.04
CA ILE A 162 -24.19 16.80 -5.33
C ILE A 162 -24.53 15.34 -5.54
N LYS A 163 -23.51 14.52 -5.81
CA LYS A 163 -23.55 13.06 -5.76
C LYS A 163 -22.58 12.57 -4.69
N LEU A 164 -23.03 11.67 -3.83
CA LEU A 164 -22.28 11.14 -2.71
C LEU A 164 -21.76 9.72 -3.02
N GLU A 165 -20.55 9.44 -2.54
CA GLU A 165 -19.93 8.12 -2.56
C GLU A 165 -19.40 7.79 -1.16
N SER A 166 -19.71 6.59 -0.66
CA SER A 166 -19.21 6.13 0.64
C SER A 166 -18.11 5.08 0.49
N SER A 167 -17.42 4.76 1.59
CA SER A 167 -16.43 3.69 1.66
C SER A 167 -17.00 2.31 1.27
N HIS A 168 -16.11 1.37 0.92
CA HIS A 168 -16.52 0.01 0.58
C HIS A 168 -17.24 -0.66 1.78
N ASN A 169 -18.35 -1.35 1.52
CA ASN A 169 -19.23 -2.00 2.51
C ASN A 169 -19.91 -1.04 3.53
N SER A 170 -20.00 0.25 3.23
CA SER A 170 -20.93 1.17 3.90
C SER A 170 -22.09 1.57 2.99
N PHE A 171 -23.22 1.95 3.57
CA PHE A 171 -24.35 2.50 2.83
C PHE A 171 -24.74 3.88 3.39
N ILE A 172 -25.26 4.73 2.52
CA ILE A 172 -25.77 6.05 2.87
C ILE A 172 -27.25 5.85 3.22
N GLU A 173 -27.68 6.39 4.36
CA GLU A 173 -29.04 6.18 4.87
C GLU A 173 -30.12 6.91 4.05
N ASN A 174 -29.77 8.07 3.49
CA ASN A 174 -30.64 8.93 2.69
C ASN A 174 -30.23 8.94 1.21
N ASP A 175 -30.90 9.76 0.39
CA ASP A 175 -30.57 9.94 -1.03
C ASP A 175 -29.10 10.27 -1.27
N SER A 176 -28.48 9.51 -2.18
CA SER A 176 -27.09 9.69 -2.59
C SER A 176 -26.88 10.82 -3.60
N SER A 177 -27.96 11.46 -4.08
CA SER A 177 -27.90 12.60 -4.99
C SER A 177 -28.98 13.62 -4.68
N PHE A 178 -28.61 14.89 -4.59
CA PHE A 178 -29.52 15.99 -4.32
C PHE A 178 -28.94 17.35 -4.75
N SER A 179 -29.80 18.36 -4.79
CA SER A 179 -29.41 19.76 -5.03
C SER A 179 -29.25 20.47 -3.69
N LEU A 180 -28.22 21.31 -3.55
CA LEU A 180 -27.91 22.06 -2.33
C LEU A 180 -27.85 23.55 -2.65
N ALA A 181 -28.80 24.33 -2.14
CA ALA A 181 -28.89 25.77 -2.38
C ALA A 181 -27.75 26.55 -1.71
N SER A 182 -27.55 27.80 -2.15
CA SER A 182 -26.59 28.73 -1.52
C SER A 182 -26.86 28.87 -0.02
N GLY A 183 -25.83 28.70 0.81
CA GLY A 183 -25.93 28.75 2.28
C GLY A 183 -26.53 27.52 2.95
N GLU A 184 -27.12 26.58 2.19
CA GLU A 184 -27.77 25.39 2.73
C GLU A 184 -26.74 24.39 3.28
N SER A 185 -27.12 23.71 4.37
CA SER A 185 -26.33 22.65 4.99
C SER A 185 -27.17 21.39 5.15
N ARG A 186 -26.57 20.23 4.89
CA ARG A 186 -27.21 18.92 5.01
C ARG A 186 -26.33 17.98 5.81
N VAL A 187 -26.94 17.27 6.76
CA VAL A 187 -26.29 16.19 7.49
C VAL A 187 -26.50 14.88 6.76
N VAL A 188 -25.42 14.13 6.56
CA VAL A 188 -25.41 12.84 5.87
C VAL A 188 -24.91 11.77 6.83
N SER A 189 -25.71 10.70 7.01
CA SER A 189 -25.34 9.52 7.79
C SER A 189 -24.84 8.40 6.88
N ILE A 190 -23.73 7.78 7.27
CA ILE A 190 -23.27 6.52 6.70
C ILE A 190 -23.29 5.42 7.76
N ILE A 191 -23.70 4.23 7.36
CA ILE A 191 -23.79 3.07 8.23
C ILE A 191 -22.89 1.95 7.68
N LYS A 192 -22.10 1.34 8.55
CA LYS A 192 -21.25 0.19 8.24
C LYS A 192 -21.49 -0.93 9.24
N LYS A 193 -21.79 -2.13 8.73
CA LYS A 193 -21.95 -3.34 9.56
C LYS A 193 -20.59 -3.89 9.95
N THR A 194 -20.42 -4.26 11.23
CA THR A 194 -19.19 -4.90 11.71
C THR A 194 -19.36 -6.42 11.81
N ASP A 195 -18.26 -7.16 11.71
CA ASP A 195 -18.26 -8.62 11.79
C ASP A 195 -18.36 -9.07 13.26
N PRO A 196 -19.41 -9.81 13.69
CA PRO A 196 -19.50 -10.35 15.04
C PRO A 196 -18.45 -11.42 15.36
N ALA A 197 -17.81 -12.02 14.35
CA ALA A 197 -16.74 -13.01 14.51
C ALA A 197 -15.33 -12.37 14.60
N LEU A 198 -15.25 -11.04 14.71
CA LEU A 198 -13.98 -10.33 14.82
C LEU A 198 -13.19 -10.81 16.05
N GLY A 199 -12.05 -11.46 15.80
CA GLY A 199 -11.21 -12.07 16.83
C GLY A 199 -10.19 -11.13 17.49
N ARG A 200 -10.05 -9.89 17.02
CA ARG A 200 -9.11 -8.88 17.55
C ARG A 200 -9.68 -7.47 17.40
N ASN A 201 -9.27 -6.56 18.26
CA ASN A 201 -9.65 -5.15 18.12
C ASN A 201 -9.03 -4.58 16.84
N GLU A 202 -9.81 -3.83 16.06
CA GLU A 202 -9.37 -3.26 14.77
C GLU A 202 -9.92 -1.85 14.58
N TYR A 203 -9.20 -1.00 13.86
CA TYR A 203 -9.70 0.30 13.42
C TYR A 203 -10.42 0.17 12.07
N GLN A 204 -11.66 0.62 12.00
CA GLN A 204 -12.37 0.77 10.74
C GLN A 204 -12.39 2.25 10.35
N ASN A 205 -11.80 2.53 9.19
CA ASN A 205 -11.87 3.84 8.57
C ASN A 205 -13.12 3.91 7.69
N LEU A 206 -13.86 5.01 7.84
CA LEU A 206 -14.99 5.35 6.99
C LEU A 206 -14.68 6.66 6.26
N SER A 207 -15.16 6.77 5.03
CA SER A 207 -15.02 7.98 4.24
C SER A 207 -16.30 8.28 3.50
N LEU A 208 -16.66 9.56 3.46
CA LEU A 208 -17.72 10.08 2.61
C LEU A 208 -17.09 11.06 1.62
N SER A 209 -17.44 10.92 0.35
CA SER A 209 -17.02 11.82 -0.70
C SER A 209 -18.20 12.48 -1.39
N ALA A 210 -18.06 13.77 -1.69
CA ALA A 210 -19.04 14.55 -2.44
C ALA A 210 -18.47 14.95 -3.81
N LEU A 211 -19.24 14.69 -4.86
CA LEU A 211 -18.95 15.02 -6.26
C LEU A 211 -19.97 16.05 -6.75
N VAL A 212 -19.48 17.17 -7.26
CA VAL A 212 -20.32 18.23 -7.82
C VAL A 212 -20.47 18.01 -9.33
N ALA A 213 -21.71 17.96 -9.84
CA ALA A 213 -21.96 17.74 -11.26
C ALA A 213 -21.41 18.90 -12.12
N GLY A 214 -20.64 18.58 -13.17
CA GLY A 214 -20.11 19.57 -14.11
C GLY A 214 -18.84 20.30 -13.67
N TYR A 215 -18.32 20.03 -12.46
CA TYR A 215 -17.07 20.59 -11.96
C TYR A 215 -16.08 19.45 -11.65
N SER A 216 -15.09 19.23 -12.51
CA SER A 216 -14.17 18.08 -12.40
C SER A 216 -12.98 18.31 -11.47
N LYS A 217 -12.90 19.48 -10.81
CA LYS A 217 -11.62 19.93 -10.26
C LYS A 217 -11.27 19.46 -8.85
N GLU A 218 -12.15 18.82 -8.09
CA GLU A 218 -11.74 18.02 -6.91
C GLU A 218 -12.91 17.25 -6.28
N LYS A 219 -12.66 16.00 -5.91
CA LYS A 219 -13.56 15.15 -5.12
C LYS A 219 -13.35 15.48 -3.64
N LEU A 220 -14.31 16.13 -2.99
CA LEU A 220 -14.22 16.45 -1.56
C LEU A 220 -14.42 15.18 -0.76
N THR A 221 -13.51 14.85 0.17
CA THR A 221 -13.61 13.64 0.99
C THR A 221 -13.33 13.95 2.45
N ALA A 222 -14.19 13.48 3.34
CA ALA A 222 -13.98 13.49 4.78
C ALA A 222 -13.75 12.06 5.29
N TYR A 223 -12.91 11.93 6.31
CA TYR A 223 -12.50 10.66 6.89
C TYR A 223 -12.84 10.62 8.38
N THR A 224 -13.15 9.42 8.86
CA THR A 224 -13.29 9.11 10.29
C THR A 224 -12.79 7.70 10.57
N SER A 225 -12.46 7.41 11.83
CA SER A 225 -12.04 6.09 12.28
C SER A 225 -12.79 5.71 13.55
N THR A 226 -13.21 4.45 13.64
CA THR A 226 -13.87 3.88 14.81
C THR A 226 -13.14 2.59 15.19
N ARG A 227 -12.82 2.41 16.48
CA ARG A 227 -12.19 1.19 16.97
C ARG A 227 -13.24 0.14 17.32
N ILE A 228 -13.21 -1.00 16.65
CA ILE A 228 -14.08 -2.13 16.95
C ILE A 228 -13.47 -2.95 18.08
N ILE A 229 -14.28 -3.23 19.09
CA ILE A 229 -13.93 -4.08 20.24
C ILE A 229 -14.39 -5.50 19.95
N ALA A 230 -13.46 -6.44 19.92
CA ALA A 230 -13.75 -7.85 19.75
C ALA A 230 -14.48 -8.39 20.99
N ILE A 231 -15.67 -8.97 20.79
CA ILE A 231 -16.45 -9.62 21.87
C ILE A 231 -16.01 -11.06 22.12
N LYS A 232 -15.30 -11.68 21.16
CA LYS A 232 -14.79 -13.05 21.23
C LYS A 232 -13.32 -13.07 20.80
N PRO A 233 -12.41 -12.49 21.60
CA PRO A 233 -11.00 -12.45 21.24
C PRO A 233 -10.45 -13.88 21.06
N ILE A 234 -9.68 -14.10 19.99
CA ILE A 234 -9.01 -15.37 19.69
C ILE A 234 -7.54 -15.31 20.11
N LYS A 235 -6.93 -16.47 20.38
CA LYS A 235 -5.50 -16.54 20.69
C LYS A 235 -4.69 -16.26 19.43
N GLU A 236 -3.72 -15.34 19.54
CA GLU A 236 -2.79 -15.05 18.45
C GLU A 236 -1.85 -16.24 18.20
N ASP A 237 -1.43 -16.38 16.95
CA ASP A 237 -0.45 -17.37 16.55
C ASP A 237 0.93 -16.93 16.99
N VAL A 238 1.41 -17.50 18.08
CA VAL A 238 2.70 -17.19 18.70
C VAL A 238 3.87 -17.91 18.04
N TYR A 239 3.67 -18.55 16.90
CA TYR A 239 4.72 -19.27 16.20
C TYR A 239 5.07 -18.58 14.88
N HIS A 240 6.37 -18.36 14.68
CA HIS A 240 6.91 -18.14 13.35
C HIS A 240 6.82 -19.47 12.60
N ARG A 241 6.16 -19.46 11.45
CA ARG A 241 5.88 -20.67 10.68
C ARG A 241 6.66 -20.70 9.38
N PHE A 242 7.31 -21.84 9.15
CA PHE A 242 8.03 -22.13 7.93
C PHE A 242 7.09 -22.75 6.88
N PRO A 243 6.96 -22.15 5.68
CA PRO A 243 6.12 -22.68 4.61
C PRO A 243 6.70 -23.97 4.02
N MET A 244 5.88 -25.01 3.99
CA MET A 244 6.20 -26.32 3.43
C MET A 244 5.04 -26.86 2.59
N SER A 245 5.33 -27.73 1.63
CA SER A 245 4.33 -28.43 0.83
C SER A 245 4.71 -29.88 0.63
N ALA A 246 3.72 -30.76 0.73
CA ALA A 246 3.80 -32.16 0.33
C ALA A 246 2.89 -32.38 -0.87
N ALA A 247 3.37 -33.06 -1.90
CA ALA A 247 2.59 -33.38 -3.08
C ALA A 247 2.74 -34.85 -3.46
N VAL A 248 1.67 -35.41 -4.00
CA VAL A 248 1.65 -36.74 -4.62
C VAL A 248 1.10 -36.56 -6.03
N SER A 249 1.81 -37.10 -7.01
CA SER A 249 1.44 -37.05 -8.42
C SER A 249 1.31 -38.46 -8.98
N PHE A 250 0.22 -38.77 -9.65
CA PHE A 250 0.09 -39.93 -10.51
C PHE A 250 0.40 -39.52 -11.95
N ILE A 251 1.33 -40.22 -12.60
CA ILE A 251 1.69 -39.97 -13.99
C ILE A 251 1.44 -41.24 -14.79
N GLY A 252 0.84 -41.09 -15.97
CA GLY A 252 0.76 -42.12 -16.98
C GLY A 252 1.25 -41.59 -18.32
N MET A 253 2.11 -42.35 -19.00
CA MET A 253 2.67 -41.98 -20.29
C MET A 253 2.62 -43.16 -21.24
N ARG A 254 2.17 -42.92 -22.46
CA ARG A 254 2.39 -43.83 -23.58
C ARG A 254 3.53 -43.28 -24.42
N ASN A 255 4.63 -44.02 -24.47
CA ASN A 255 5.84 -43.68 -25.21
C ASN A 255 6.13 -44.79 -26.22
N ARG A 256 6.14 -44.46 -27.52
CA ARG A 256 6.44 -45.43 -28.60
C ARG A 256 5.64 -46.74 -28.50
N GLY A 257 4.36 -46.61 -28.13
CA GLY A 257 3.42 -47.73 -27.97
C GLY A 257 3.39 -48.40 -26.60
N ILE A 258 4.42 -48.22 -25.76
CA ILE A 258 4.51 -48.79 -24.41
C ILE A 258 3.87 -47.82 -23.41
N TYR A 259 2.99 -48.33 -22.55
CA TYR A 259 2.36 -47.53 -21.49
C TYR A 259 3.00 -47.81 -20.14
N GLU A 260 3.48 -46.75 -19.49
CA GLU A 260 4.04 -46.77 -18.14
C GLU A 260 3.26 -45.83 -17.23
N ASN A 261 3.19 -46.15 -15.94
CA ASN A 261 2.55 -45.30 -14.95
C ASN A 261 3.15 -45.49 -13.57
N GLY A 262 2.88 -44.53 -12.68
CA GLY A 262 3.15 -44.68 -11.26
C GLY A 262 3.02 -43.37 -10.49
N PHE A 263 3.41 -43.43 -9.21
CA PHE A 263 3.30 -42.31 -8.28
C PHE A 263 4.66 -41.66 -8.02
N GLN A 264 4.65 -40.33 -7.85
CA GLN A 264 5.80 -39.55 -7.43
C GLN A 264 5.44 -38.69 -6.21
N GLY A 265 6.26 -38.73 -5.17
CA GLY A 265 6.15 -37.88 -3.99
C GLY A 265 7.10 -36.69 -4.05
N GLU A 266 6.65 -35.52 -3.63
CA GLU A 266 7.46 -34.30 -3.50
C GLU A 266 7.25 -33.68 -2.11
N LEU A 267 8.35 -33.43 -1.39
CA LEU A 267 8.39 -32.55 -0.22
C LEU A 267 9.21 -31.32 -0.58
N HIS A 268 8.69 -30.14 -0.31
CA HIS A 268 9.35 -28.88 -0.63
C HIS A 268 9.07 -27.84 0.45
N GLY A 269 10.09 -27.14 0.90
CA GLY A 269 9.98 -26.08 1.89
C GLY A 269 10.83 -24.89 1.52
N LYS A 270 10.30 -23.67 1.68
CA LYS A 270 11.02 -22.44 1.37
C LYS A 270 10.51 -21.28 2.22
N GLY A 271 11.40 -20.67 2.98
CA GLY A 271 11.07 -19.53 3.81
C GLY A 271 12.23 -19.07 4.68
N SER A 272 11.96 -18.09 5.54
CA SER A 272 12.90 -17.66 6.56
C SER A 272 12.76 -18.51 7.82
N LEU A 273 13.89 -18.91 8.40
CA LEU A 273 13.97 -19.48 9.74
C LEU A 273 13.91 -18.41 10.84
N SER A 274 14.21 -17.15 10.48
CA SER A 274 14.24 -15.99 11.39
C SER A 274 13.06 -15.03 11.14
N ILE A 275 12.62 -14.31 12.17
CA ILE A 275 11.57 -13.27 12.06
C ILE A 275 12.02 -12.10 11.17
N GLU A 276 13.32 -11.80 11.18
CA GLU A 276 13.93 -10.68 10.44
C GLU A 276 14.12 -10.96 8.95
N ASN A 277 13.73 -12.16 8.47
CA ASN A 277 13.91 -12.62 7.09
C ASN A 277 15.38 -12.62 6.61
N LYS A 278 16.33 -12.87 7.52
CA LYS A 278 17.78 -12.93 7.20
C LYS A 278 18.23 -14.34 6.81
N ASP A 279 17.71 -15.34 7.52
CA ASP A 279 18.10 -16.76 7.37
C ASP A 279 17.13 -17.51 6.47
N MET A 280 17.42 -17.58 5.17
CA MET A 280 16.58 -18.27 4.20
C MET A 280 16.99 -19.73 4.05
N LEU A 281 16.05 -20.65 4.25
CA LEU A 281 16.21 -22.08 4.00
C LEU A 281 15.26 -22.50 2.87
N GLU A 282 15.78 -23.28 1.94
CA GLU A 282 15.02 -23.97 0.91
C GLU A 282 15.47 -25.43 0.85
N PHE A 283 14.53 -26.36 0.82
CA PHE A 283 14.83 -27.76 0.60
C PHE A 283 13.79 -28.38 -0.31
N ARG A 284 14.21 -29.43 -1.02
CA ARG A 284 13.31 -30.26 -1.80
C ARG A 284 13.77 -31.71 -1.76
N ALA A 285 12.80 -32.61 -1.72
CA ALA A 285 12.99 -34.04 -1.92
C ALA A 285 11.89 -34.54 -2.86
N VAL A 286 12.30 -35.06 -4.02
CA VAL A 286 11.42 -35.65 -5.03
C VAL A 286 11.83 -37.09 -5.23
N SER A 287 10.89 -38.02 -5.09
CA SER A 287 11.16 -39.44 -5.32
C SER A 287 11.54 -39.73 -6.79
N PRO A 288 12.15 -40.90 -7.08
CA PRO A 288 12.39 -41.34 -8.44
C PRO A 288 11.16 -41.22 -9.33
N ASN A 289 11.40 -40.92 -10.60
CA ASN A 289 10.32 -40.74 -11.57
C ASN A 289 9.67 -42.11 -11.81
N PRO A 290 8.33 -42.21 -11.78
CA PRO A 290 7.64 -43.45 -12.09
C PRO A 290 7.70 -43.81 -13.58
N VAL A 291 8.01 -42.83 -14.43
CA VAL A 291 8.13 -42.95 -15.88
C VAL A 291 9.38 -42.20 -16.31
N GLU A 292 10.30 -42.87 -17.00
CA GLU A 292 11.55 -42.23 -17.47
C GLU A 292 11.29 -41.23 -18.61
N PHE A 293 12.08 -40.15 -18.67
CA PHE A 293 12.03 -39.13 -19.74
C PHE A 293 10.66 -38.48 -19.99
N SER A 294 9.80 -38.42 -18.98
CA SER A 294 8.50 -37.78 -19.06
C SER A 294 8.59 -36.25 -18.95
N ALA A 295 7.81 -35.54 -19.78
CA ALA A 295 7.75 -34.08 -19.80
C ALA A 295 6.95 -33.47 -18.63
N PHE A 296 6.23 -34.28 -17.85
CA PHE A 296 5.44 -33.85 -16.68
C PHE A 296 6.07 -34.24 -15.34
N THR A 297 7.00 -35.19 -15.34
CA THR A 297 7.76 -35.56 -14.14
C THR A 297 9.01 -34.74 -14.04
N ARG A 298 9.27 -34.20 -12.85
CA ARG A 298 10.62 -33.74 -12.51
C ARG A 298 11.47 -34.95 -12.23
N TYR A 299 12.75 -34.89 -12.59
CA TYR A 299 13.73 -35.89 -12.15
C TYR A 299 13.78 -35.97 -10.62
N GLU A 300 14.17 -37.14 -10.13
CA GLU A 300 14.57 -37.34 -8.74
C GLU A 300 15.54 -36.23 -8.32
N GLU A 301 15.20 -35.49 -7.26
CA GLU A 301 15.92 -34.28 -6.86
C GLU A 301 15.90 -34.15 -5.34
N TYR A 302 17.09 -34.06 -4.72
CA TYR A 302 17.25 -33.79 -3.31
C TYR A 302 18.25 -32.66 -3.11
N TYR A 303 17.83 -31.59 -2.45
CA TYR A 303 18.76 -30.54 -2.05
C TYR A 303 18.31 -29.78 -0.82
N ILE A 304 19.29 -29.15 -0.19
CA ILE A 304 19.13 -28.14 0.85
C ILE A 304 19.98 -26.94 0.47
N ASN A 305 19.38 -25.77 0.57
CA ASN A 305 19.97 -24.48 0.25
C ASN A 305 19.75 -23.54 1.44
N TYR A 306 20.84 -22.97 1.95
CA TYR A 306 20.82 -21.98 3.03
C TYR A 306 21.50 -20.69 2.57
N LYS A 307 20.85 -19.56 2.81
CA LYS A 307 21.35 -18.24 2.44
C LYS A 307 21.12 -17.21 3.54
N ASN A 308 22.17 -16.47 3.86
CA ASN A 308 22.14 -15.27 4.69
C ASN A 308 22.73 -14.07 3.92
N GLN A 309 22.95 -12.93 4.57
CA GLN A 309 23.45 -11.70 3.95
C GLN A 309 24.81 -11.86 3.27
N ASN A 310 25.72 -12.63 3.89
CA ASN A 310 27.11 -12.75 3.43
C ASN A 310 27.50 -14.19 3.07
N PHE A 311 26.58 -15.15 3.18
CA PHE A 311 26.91 -16.57 3.09
C PHE A 311 25.83 -17.35 2.34
N PHE A 312 26.27 -18.26 1.49
CA PHE A 312 25.42 -19.14 0.71
C PHE A 312 26.01 -20.55 0.69
N VAL A 313 25.18 -21.54 1.00
CA VAL A 313 25.53 -22.96 0.93
C VAL A 313 24.42 -23.71 0.23
N HIS A 314 24.82 -24.57 -0.69
CA HIS A 314 23.94 -25.53 -1.34
C HIS A 314 24.52 -26.92 -1.22
N LEU A 315 23.68 -27.89 -0.88
CA LEU A 315 24.02 -29.32 -0.83
C LEU A 315 22.97 -30.09 -1.63
N GLY A 316 23.42 -31.00 -2.49
CA GLY A 316 22.56 -31.88 -3.28
C GLY A 316 22.43 -31.44 -4.74
N ASP A 317 21.29 -31.76 -5.34
CA ASP A 317 21.00 -31.58 -6.75
C ASP A 317 20.77 -30.10 -7.12
N LYS A 318 21.42 -29.62 -8.17
CA LYS A 318 21.12 -28.35 -8.86
C LYS A 318 21.84 -28.25 -10.20
N THR A 319 21.60 -27.16 -10.90
CA THR A 319 22.45 -26.71 -11.99
C THR A 319 23.65 -25.91 -11.44
N PHE A 320 24.85 -26.48 -11.53
CA PHE A 320 26.12 -25.83 -11.20
C PHE A 320 26.64 -25.05 -12.41
N SER A 321 27.30 -23.92 -12.17
CA SER A 321 27.87 -23.08 -13.23
C SER A 321 29.14 -22.38 -12.77
N SER A 322 30.12 -22.30 -13.68
CA SER A 322 31.43 -21.68 -13.48
C SER A 322 31.54 -20.34 -14.22
N SER A 323 31.52 -20.40 -15.55
CA SER A 323 31.53 -19.25 -16.45
C SER A 323 30.83 -19.62 -17.76
N PHE A 324 30.56 -18.64 -18.64
CA PHE A 324 29.83 -18.93 -19.88
C PHE A 324 30.62 -19.85 -20.83
N LEU A 325 31.94 -19.69 -20.92
CA LEU A 325 32.79 -20.53 -21.78
C LEU A 325 33.18 -21.86 -21.12
N THR A 326 33.43 -21.89 -19.80
CA THR A 326 33.98 -23.08 -19.14
C THR A 326 32.91 -24.12 -18.81
N GLU A 327 31.90 -23.75 -18.01
CA GLU A 327 30.74 -24.56 -17.69
C GLU A 327 29.54 -23.64 -17.43
N PHE A 328 28.71 -23.45 -18.45
CA PHE A 328 27.58 -22.50 -18.40
C PHE A 328 26.45 -23.01 -17.50
N ALA A 329 26.12 -24.31 -17.60
CA ALA A 329 25.05 -24.94 -16.85
C ALA A 329 25.21 -26.47 -16.87
N ARG A 330 25.55 -27.06 -15.73
CA ARG A 330 25.61 -28.53 -15.55
C ARG A 330 24.70 -28.97 -14.42
N TYR A 331 23.66 -29.73 -14.76
CA TYR A 331 22.86 -30.38 -13.72
C TYR A 331 23.66 -31.51 -13.09
N GLY A 332 23.72 -31.54 -11.75
CA GLY A 332 24.49 -32.52 -11.02
C GLY A 332 24.16 -32.51 -9.55
N ARG A 333 24.80 -33.41 -8.79
CA ARG A 333 24.70 -33.50 -7.34
C ARG A 333 26.03 -33.10 -6.71
N GLY A 334 26.01 -32.19 -5.75
CA GLY A 334 27.24 -31.66 -5.19
C GLY A 334 27.08 -30.65 -4.08
N ALA A 335 28.11 -29.84 -3.85
CA ALA A 335 28.12 -28.77 -2.87
C ALA A 335 28.61 -27.47 -3.50
N GLU A 336 28.01 -26.33 -3.14
CA GLU A 336 28.54 -25.00 -3.44
C GLU A 336 28.60 -24.19 -2.15
N LEU A 337 29.67 -23.43 -1.99
CA LEU A 337 29.84 -22.47 -0.93
C LEU A 337 30.25 -21.12 -1.52
N ARG A 338 29.61 -20.05 -1.05
CA ARG A 338 29.99 -18.68 -1.40
C ARG A 338 29.95 -17.79 -0.17
N TYR A 339 30.98 -16.98 -0.01
CA TYR A 339 31.07 -15.94 1.00
C TYR A 339 31.25 -14.57 0.34
N ASP A 340 30.33 -13.66 0.64
CA ASP A 340 30.27 -12.30 0.10
C ASP A 340 30.82 -11.31 1.15
N PHE A 341 32.02 -10.78 0.91
CA PHE A 341 32.54 -9.58 1.58
C PHE A 341 32.05 -8.32 0.87
N LYS A 342 32.32 -7.12 1.42
CA LYS A 342 31.81 -5.84 0.87
C LYS A 342 32.11 -5.61 -0.63
N LYS A 343 33.34 -5.86 -1.07
CA LYS A 343 33.80 -5.66 -2.46
C LYS A 343 34.26 -6.95 -3.15
N VAL A 344 34.28 -8.05 -2.42
CA VAL A 344 34.93 -9.30 -2.81
C VAL A 344 33.97 -10.44 -2.52
N SER A 345 33.79 -11.36 -3.46
CA SER A 345 33.10 -12.62 -3.22
C SER A 345 34.04 -13.77 -3.54
N LEU A 346 34.13 -14.72 -2.62
CA LEU A 346 34.85 -15.98 -2.80
C LEU A 346 33.81 -17.09 -2.91
N GLY A 347 33.93 -17.95 -3.90
CA GLY A 347 33.03 -19.08 -4.05
C GLY A 347 33.69 -20.26 -4.73
N GLY A 348 33.06 -21.41 -4.57
CA GLY A 348 33.49 -22.63 -5.21
C GLY A 348 32.44 -23.71 -5.11
N PHE A 349 32.52 -24.68 -6.02
CA PHE A 349 31.64 -25.83 -6.02
C PHE A 349 32.38 -27.10 -6.40
N TYR A 350 31.80 -28.21 -5.98
CA TYR A 350 32.10 -29.56 -6.45
C TYR A 350 30.79 -30.21 -6.85
N ASN A 351 30.75 -30.89 -7.99
CA ASN A 351 29.57 -31.64 -8.42
C ASN A 351 29.96 -32.90 -9.19
N HIS A 352 29.09 -33.88 -9.08
CA HIS A 352 29.00 -35.04 -9.96
C HIS A 352 27.87 -34.76 -10.97
N PRO A 353 28.20 -34.45 -12.24
CA PRO A 353 27.19 -34.23 -13.27
C PRO A 353 26.22 -35.42 -13.39
N ARG A 354 24.93 -35.12 -13.52
CA ARG A 354 23.88 -36.13 -13.76
C ARG A 354 23.47 -36.06 -15.23
N PHE A 355 23.13 -37.21 -15.81
CA PHE A 355 22.73 -37.34 -17.22
C PHE A 355 23.81 -36.91 -18.24
N PHE A 356 25.08 -36.83 -17.83
CA PHE A 356 26.19 -36.52 -18.71
C PHE A 356 27.30 -37.55 -18.54
N ARG A 357 27.72 -38.17 -19.65
CA ARG A 357 28.59 -39.36 -19.61
C ARG A 357 30.08 -39.06 -19.70
N ASP A 358 30.47 -37.87 -20.17
CA ASP A 358 31.88 -37.57 -20.45
C ASP A 358 32.65 -37.03 -19.24
N ILE A 359 31.93 -36.50 -18.23
CA ILE A 359 32.52 -35.85 -17.06
C ILE A 359 32.04 -36.60 -15.82
N LYS A 360 32.99 -37.15 -15.06
CA LYS A 360 32.75 -37.80 -13.77
C LYS A 360 32.54 -36.77 -12.67
N GLU A 361 33.43 -35.78 -12.59
CA GLU A 361 33.45 -34.80 -11.51
C GLU A 361 33.92 -33.45 -12.03
N GLU A 362 33.40 -32.38 -11.43
CA GLU A 362 33.86 -31.01 -11.65
C GLU A 362 34.14 -30.32 -10.33
N PHE A 363 35.18 -29.50 -10.32
CA PHE A 363 35.55 -28.64 -9.20
C PHE A 363 35.84 -27.24 -9.72
N ASN A 364 35.24 -26.22 -9.11
CA ASN A 364 35.50 -24.83 -9.45
C ASN A 364 35.81 -24.01 -8.22
N ILE A 365 36.75 -23.07 -8.36
CA ILE A 365 36.99 -22.01 -7.39
C ILE A 365 37.09 -20.68 -8.12
N TYR A 366 36.46 -19.65 -7.57
CA TYR A 366 36.44 -18.32 -8.16
C TYR A 366 36.52 -17.20 -7.13
N TYR A 367 37.07 -16.09 -7.60
CA TYR A 367 37.16 -14.82 -6.90
C TYR A 367 36.55 -13.73 -7.76
N GLN A 368 35.58 -13.01 -7.19
CA GLN A 368 34.84 -11.93 -7.85
C GLN A 368 35.13 -10.62 -7.14
N PHE A 369 35.67 -9.63 -7.86
CA PHE A 369 35.94 -8.29 -7.36
C PHE A 369 34.94 -7.29 -7.95
N ARG A 370 34.26 -6.55 -7.08
CA ARG A 370 33.27 -5.53 -7.46
C ARG A 370 33.83 -4.14 -7.18
N PHE A 371 33.97 -3.34 -8.24
CA PHE A 371 34.41 -1.95 -8.17
C PHE A 371 33.26 -0.99 -8.52
N GLY A 372 32.93 -0.08 -7.60
CA GLY A 372 31.74 0.76 -7.74
C GLY A 372 30.45 -0.06 -7.83
N LYS A 373 29.41 0.46 -8.49
CA LYS A 373 28.12 -0.22 -8.67
C LYS A 373 28.00 -0.98 -10.00
N GLN A 374 28.97 -0.86 -10.90
CA GLN A 374 28.78 -1.21 -12.31
C GLN A 374 29.97 -1.95 -12.96
N THR A 375 31.02 -2.25 -12.20
CA THR A 375 32.19 -3.00 -12.67
C THR A 375 32.42 -4.23 -11.82
N GLU A 376 32.62 -5.35 -12.48
CA GLU A 376 32.84 -6.65 -11.87
C GLU A 376 33.89 -7.43 -12.66
N ILE A 377 34.86 -8.01 -11.96
CA ILE A 377 35.88 -8.86 -12.56
C ILE A 377 35.91 -10.17 -11.78
N THR A 378 35.77 -11.29 -12.48
CA THR A 378 35.79 -12.63 -11.91
C THR A 378 36.94 -13.42 -12.50
N ALA A 379 37.86 -13.86 -11.66
CA ALA A 379 38.88 -14.82 -12.02
C ALA A 379 38.51 -16.17 -11.39
N GLY A 380 38.58 -17.25 -12.16
CA GLY A 380 38.26 -18.56 -11.63
C GLY A 380 39.01 -19.68 -12.34
N TYR A 381 38.87 -20.87 -11.79
CA TYR A 381 39.56 -22.06 -12.24
C TYR A 381 38.63 -23.26 -12.09
N LEU A 382 38.27 -23.85 -13.24
CA LEU A 382 37.47 -25.04 -13.34
C LEU A 382 38.35 -26.25 -13.67
N TYR A 383 38.14 -27.34 -12.97
CA TYR A 383 38.81 -28.62 -13.16
C TYR A 383 37.78 -29.70 -13.46
N LYS A 384 37.95 -30.42 -14.57
CA LYS A 384 37.05 -31.50 -15.01
C LYS A 384 37.78 -32.83 -15.04
N ILE A 385 37.15 -33.85 -14.46
CA ILE A 385 37.65 -35.23 -14.47
C ILE A 385 36.79 -36.05 -15.42
N PRO A 386 37.37 -36.71 -16.45
CA PRO A 386 36.61 -37.53 -17.38
C PRO A 386 36.15 -38.85 -16.74
N GLN A 387 35.09 -39.42 -17.30
CA GLN A 387 34.64 -40.78 -16.96
C GLN A 387 35.61 -41.82 -17.55
N THR A 388 36.12 -42.75 -16.71
CA THR A 388 37.10 -43.78 -17.12
C THR A 388 36.46 -45.14 -17.42
N GLU A 389 35.22 -45.37 -16.98
CA GLU A 389 34.50 -46.63 -17.16
C GLU A 389 33.43 -46.48 -18.25
N ILE A 390 33.76 -46.88 -19.47
CA ILE A 390 32.77 -47.03 -20.56
C ILE A 390 32.46 -48.53 -20.68
N ASN A 391 31.37 -48.98 -20.07
CA ASN A 391 30.82 -50.32 -20.37
C ASN A 391 30.26 -50.32 -21.80
N ASN A 392 30.74 -51.28 -22.59
CA ASN A 392 30.84 -51.26 -24.04
C ASN A 392 29.52 -51.62 -24.78
N ASN A 393 28.35 -51.17 -24.31
CA ASN A 393 27.08 -51.57 -24.89
C ASN A 393 26.24 -50.38 -25.42
N TYR A 394 26.18 -50.33 -26.77
CA TYR A 394 25.11 -49.81 -27.65
C TYR A 394 25.04 -48.36 -28.15
N TYR A 395 25.93 -47.41 -27.80
CA TYR A 395 25.94 -46.09 -28.47
C TYR A 395 27.35 -45.53 -28.65
N SER A 396 27.68 -45.09 -29.88
CA SER A 396 29.00 -44.54 -30.25
C SER A 396 29.42 -43.37 -29.35
N SER A 397 30.48 -43.55 -28.57
CA SER A 397 31.02 -42.52 -27.68
C SER A 397 31.63 -41.35 -28.45
N SER A 398 31.11 -40.13 -28.27
CA SER A 398 31.86 -38.92 -28.58
C SER A 398 32.72 -38.59 -27.36
N THR A 399 33.97 -39.06 -27.32
CA THR A 399 34.89 -38.71 -26.21
C THR A 399 35.31 -37.24 -26.28
N TYR A 400 34.41 -36.34 -25.85
CA TYR A 400 34.61 -34.89 -25.73
C TYR A 400 35.76 -34.56 -24.77
N LEU A 401 35.88 -35.33 -23.67
CA LEU A 401 36.91 -35.17 -22.66
C LEU A 401 37.56 -36.53 -22.38
N SER A 402 38.81 -36.73 -22.83
CA SER A 402 39.53 -38.01 -22.67
C SER A 402 40.66 -37.98 -21.63
N SER A 403 40.90 -36.82 -21.02
CA SER A 403 41.86 -36.65 -19.92
C SER A 403 41.41 -35.47 -19.05
N LYS A 404 42.00 -35.35 -17.86
CA LYS A 404 41.72 -34.25 -16.93
C LYS A 404 41.92 -32.89 -17.63
N ALA A 405 40.97 -31.98 -17.45
CA ALA A 405 41.03 -30.64 -18.03
C ALA A 405 41.16 -29.56 -16.96
N HIS A 406 42.05 -28.61 -17.22
CA HIS A 406 42.34 -27.45 -16.41
C HIS A 406 41.87 -26.21 -17.18
N LEU A 407 40.92 -25.45 -16.62
CA LEU A 407 40.29 -24.32 -17.29
C LEU A 407 40.32 -23.03 -16.44
N PRO A 408 41.46 -22.30 -16.41
CA PRO A 408 41.46 -20.94 -15.89
C PRO A 408 40.65 -20.00 -16.80
N TYR A 409 39.90 -19.08 -16.20
CA TYR A 409 39.08 -18.12 -16.91
C TYR A 409 39.05 -16.74 -16.23
N LEU A 410 38.79 -15.72 -17.04
CA LEU A 410 38.60 -14.34 -16.62
C LEU A 410 37.34 -13.79 -17.26
N VAL A 411 36.38 -13.37 -16.44
CA VAL A 411 35.16 -12.66 -16.86
C VAL A 411 35.29 -11.21 -16.40
N ALA A 412 34.93 -10.28 -17.26
CA ALA A 412 34.94 -8.87 -16.92
C ALA A 412 33.67 -8.19 -17.44
N LYS A 413 32.95 -7.53 -16.54
CA LYS A 413 31.73 -6.79 -16.80
C LYS A 413 31.95 -5.32 -16.49
N PHE A 414 31.75 -4.46 -17.47
CA PHE A 414 31.99 -3.03 -17.38
C PHE A 414 30.82 -2.24 -17.93
N LYS A 415 30.55 -1.10 -17.29
CA LYS A 415 29.63 -0.08 -17.79
C LYS A 415 30.38 1.24 -17.97
N PRO A 416 31.20 1.37 -19.03
CA PRO A 416 32.06 2.55 -19.20
C PRO A 416 31.27 3.85 -19.33
N PHE A 417 30.04 3.77 -19.85
CA PHE A 417 29.08 4.87 -19.92
C PHE A 417 27.71 4.40 -19.46
N LYS A 418 26.83 5.32 -19.03
CA LYS A 418 25.47 5.00 -18.54
C LYS A 418 24.65 4.18 -19.55
N ASN A 419 24.95 4.32 -20.84
CA ASN A 419 24.21 3.78 -21.99
C ASN A 419 24.90 2.58 -22.67
N ILE A 420 26.08 2.15 -22.20
CA ILE A 420 26.86 1.08 -22.82
C ILE A 420 27.27 0.07 -21.75
N GLU A 421 26.90 -1.19 -21.93
CA GLU A 421 27.30 -2.31 -21.08
C GLU A 421 28.11 -3.30 -21.91
N ILE A 422 29.28 -3.70 -21.40
CA ILE A 422 30.20 -4.62 -22.05
C ILE A 422 30.50 -5.75 -21.09
N GLN A 423 30.41 -6.98 -21.58
CA GLN A 423 30.86 -8.18 -20.88
C GLN A 423 31.82 -8.93 -21.80
N ALA A 424 33.00 -9.27 -21.28
CA ALA A 424 33.98 -10.05 -21.98
C ALA A 424 34.40 -11.25 -21.13
N GLU A 425 34.66 -12.37 -21.77
CA GLU A 425 35.22 -13.56 -21.13
C GLU A 425 36.35 -14.13 -21.97
N THR A 426 37.41 -14.59 -21.32
CA THR A 426 38.44 -15.41 -21.94
C THR A 426 38.72 -16.62 -21.07
N ALA A 427 38.93 -17.76 -21.71
CA ALA A 427 39.26 -19.00 -21.04
C ALA A 427 40.32 -19.76 -21.83
N TYR A 428 41.22 -20.40 -21.10
CA TYR A 428 42.20 -21.33 -21.64
C TYR A 428 41.87 -22.72 -21.10
N SER A 429 42.03 -23.77 -21.90
CA SER A 429 41.89 -25.15 -21.45
C SER A 429 43.15 -25.94 -21.77
N SER A 430 43.67 -26.64 -20.78
CA SER A 430 44.79 -27.58 -20.96
C SER A 430 44.39 -28.97 -20.48
N THR A 431 44.75 -29.97 -21.28
CA THR A 431 44.59 -31.40 -20.96
C THR A 431 45.92 -32.10 -21.21
N ASN A 432 46.05 -33.36 -20.82
CA ASN A 432 47.29 -34.12 -21.09
C ASN A 432 47.56 -34.33 -22.59
N LYS A 433 46.58 -34.08 -23.47
CA LYS A 433 46.69 -34.33 -24.92
C LYS A 433 46.60 -33.06 -25.77
N THR A 434 45.80 -32.09 -25.36
CA THR A 434 45.45 -30.93 -26.18
C THR A 434 45.27 -29.66 -25.36
N THR A 435 45.53 -28.52 -26.00
CA THR A 435 45.25 -27.18 -25.45
C THR A 435 44.25 -26.43 -26.34
N GLY A 436 43.47 -25.54 -25.75
CA GLY A 436 42.50 -24.73 -26.48
C GLY A 436 42.23 -23.38 -25.81
N THR A 437 41.66 -22.46 -26.57
CA THR A 437 41.27 -21.12 -26.10
C THR A 437 39.86 -20.79 -26.52
N ALA A 438 39.16 -20.02 -25.71
CA ALA A 438 37.87 -19.44 -26.06
C ALA A 438 37.75 -18.00 -25.56
N TYR A 439 36.93 -17.22 -26.27
CA TYR A 439 36.65 -15.81 -25.96
C TYR A 439 35.20 -15.49 -26.27
N THR A 440 34.57 -14.67 -25.43
CA THR A 440 33.29 -14.02 -25.72
C THR A 440 33.37 -12.52 -25.53
N LEU A 441 32.61 -11.80 -26.35
CA LEU A 441 32.37 -10.39 -26.22
C LEU A 441 30.89 -10.12 -26.41
N GLN A 442 30.27 -9.53 -25.39
CA GLN A 442 28.90 -9.05 -25.42
C GLN A 442 28.90 -7.54 -25.20
N ALA A 443 28.19 -6.80 -26.05
CA ALA A 443 28.00 -5.36 -25.90
C ALA A 443 26.51 -5.03 -26.06
N GLN A 444 26.00 -4.16 -25.19
CA GLN A 444 24.66 -3.63 -25.26
C GLN A 444 24.72 -2.10 -25.24
N VAL A 445 24.03 -1.48 -26.19
CA VAL A 445 24.00 -0.02 -26.35
C VAL A 445 22.54 0.43 -26.32
N SER A 446 22.24 1.43 -25.50
CA SER A 446 20.91 2.05 -25.43
C SER A 446 21.06 3.55 -25.23
N TYR A 447 21.15 4.31 -26.31
CA TYR A 447 21.37 5.75 -26.32
C TYR A 447 20.34 6.47 -27.20
N GLU A 448 19.40 7.20 -26.58
CA GLU A 448 18.35 7.99 -27.23
C GLU A 448 17.64 7.31 -28.42
N LYS A 449 18.16 7.53 -29.64
CA LYS A 449 17.62 7.02 -30.91
C LYS A 449 18.25 5.70 -31.33
N ILE A 450 19.34 5.26 -30.72
CA ILE A 450 20.10 4.05 -31.07
C ILE A 450 19.95 3.03 -29.95
N SER A 451 19.57 1.82 -30.32
CA SER A 451 19.66 0.66 -29.44
C SER A 451 20.23 -0.52 -30.21
N GLY A 452 21.05 -1.33 -29.56
CA GLY A 452 21.59 -2.51 -30.20
C GLY A 452 22.29 -3.44 -29.22
N ASN A 453 22.48 -4.67 -29.67
CA ASN A 453 23.24 -5.68 -28.96
C ASN A 453 24.16 -6.43 -29.92
N LEU A 454 25.31 -6.82 -29.42
CA LEU A 454 26.30 -7.62 -30.13
C LEU A 454 26.76 -8.75 -29.20
N LEU A 455 26.84 -9.97 -29.72
CA LEU A 455 27.44 -11.12 -29.08
C LEU A 455 28.36 -11.80 -30.09
N TYR A 456 29.64 -11.88 -29.76
CA TYR A 456 30.63 -12.63 -30.52
C TYR A 456 31.22 -13.72 -29.62
N MET A 457 31.35 -14.93 -30.14
CA MET A 457 31.92 -16.07 -29.43
C MET A 457 32.78 -16.89 -30.37
N LYS A 458 33.99 -17.22 -29.92
CA LYS A 458 34.91 -18.11 -30.61
C LYS A 458 35.53 -19.09 -29.62
N ALA A 459 35.46 -20.38 -29.92
CA ALA A 459 36.11 -21.45 -29.16
C ALA A 459 36.86 -22.37 -30.11
N SER A 460 38.13 -22.63 -29.83
CA SER A 460 38.97 -23.51 -30.66
C SER A 460 38.46 -24.97 -30.65
N PRO A 461 38.79 -25.80 -31.67
CA PRO A 461 38.32 -27.18 -31.74
C PRO A 461 38.70 -28.07 -30.56
N HIS A 462 39.84 -27.79 -29.91
CA HIS A 462 40.36 -28.56 -28.77
C HIS A 462 40.11 -27.89 -27.41
N PHE A 463 39.23 -26.88 -27.37
CA PHE A 463 38.84 -26.26 -26.11
C PHE A 463 37.88 -27.16 -25.33
N SER A 464 38.21 -27.47 -24.08
CA SER A 464 37.48 -28.42 -23.22
C SER A 464 36.41 -27.77 -22.32
N GLY A 465 35.91 -26.58 -22.68
CA GLY A 465 34.81 -25.90 -22.00
C GLY A 465 33.46 -26.15 -22.67
N TYR A 466 32.38 -25.65 -22.07
CA TYR A 466 30.99 -25.91 -22.45
C TYR A 466 30.72 -25.77 -23.96
N PHE A 467 31.32 -24.77 -24.59
CA PHE A 467 31.27 -24.58 -26.03
C PHE A 467 32.61 -24.95 -26.65
N ASN A 468 32.66 -25.94 -27.54
CA ASN A 468 33.85 -26.28 -28.32
C ASN A 468 33.61 -26.05 -29.82
N ASN A 469 34.70 -25.90 -30.60
CA ASN A 469 34.68 -25.68 -32.04
C ASN A 469 33.52 -24.75 -32.51
N THR A 470 33.41 -23.59 -31.88
CA THR A 470 32.28 -22.67 -32.09
C THR A 470 32.76 -21.35 -32.63
N ASN A 471 32.03 -20.81 -33.61
CA ASN A 471 32.19 -19.46 -34.11
C ASN A 471 30.81 -18.84 -34.37
N SER A 472 30.30 -18.08 -33.39
CA SER A 472 28.96 -17.49 -33.47
C SER A 472 29.00 -15.98 -33.32
N LEU A 473 28.19 -15.29 -34.11
CA LEU A 473 28.02 -13.84 -34.10
C LEU A 473 26.52 -13.51 -34.16
N ASN A 474 26.03 -12.76 -33.19
CA ASN A 474 24.65 -12.28 -33.15
C ASN A 474 24.67 -10.77 -32.90
N GLY A 475 24.16 -10.00 -33.85
CA GLY A 475 24.10 -8.55 -33.79
C GLY A 475 22.72 -8.03 -34.16
N ASN A 476 22.21 -7.07 -33.40
CA ASN A 476 21.03 -6.29 -33.70
C ASN A 476 21.34 -4.82 -33.50
N ILE A 477 20.89 -3.98 -34.41
CA ILE A 477 20.91 -2.54 -34.26
C ILE A 477 19.59 -1.96 -34.74
N GLN A 478 19.08 -0.99 -33.99
CA GLN A 478 17.88 -0.24 -34.29
C GLN A 478 18.17 1.25 -34.17
N TYR A 479 17.73 1.99 -35.18
CA TYR A 479 17.83 3.44 -35.26
C TYR A 479 16.45 4.06 -35.41
N ARG A 480 16.05 4.90 -34.44
CA ARG A 480 14.79 5.64 -34.44
C ARG A 480 14.99 6.98 -35.17
N ILE A 481 14.69 7.00 -36.46
CA ILE A 481 14.77 8.22 -37.29
C ILE A 481 13.80 9.29 -36.75
N THR A 482 12.54 8.89 -36.53
CA THR A 482 11.49 9.74 -35.95
C THR A 482 10.66 8.96 -34.94
N LYS A 483 9.70 9.59 -34.24
CA LYS A 483 8.77 8.88 -33.36
C LYS A 483 7.87 7.88 -34.09
N ARG A 484 7.79 7.93 -35.44
CA ARG A 484 6.96 7.06 -36.28
C ARG A 484 7.77 6.15 -37.22
N LEU A 485 9.06 6.38 -37.38
CA LEU A 485 9.90 5.67 -38.36
C LEU A 485 11.16 5.13 -37.68
N ASN A 486 11.32 3.81 -37.74
CA ASN A 486 12.45 3.11 -37.15
C ASN A 486 13.08 2.21 -38.21
N VAL A 487 14.40 2.16 -38.27
CA VAL A 487 15.15 1.22 -39.12
C VAL A 487 15.86 0.23 -38.22
N SER A 488 15.93 -1.03 -38.63
CA SER A 488 16.63 -2.07 -37.89
C SER A 488 17.41 -2.97 -38.82
N ALA A 489 18.56 -3.46 -38.36
CA ALA A 489 19.31 -4.53 -39.00
C ALA A 489 19.64 -5.60 -37.96
N SER A 490 19.63 -6.86 -38.39
CA SER A 490 20.01 -7.99 -37.55
C SER A 490 20.80 -9.01 -38.36
N TYR A 491 21.89 -9.50 -37.77
CA TYR A 491 22.75 -10.52 -38.32
C TYR A 491 22.92 -11.64 -37.30
N ILE A 492 22.72 -12.88 -37.73
CA ILE A 492 22.92 -14.08 -36.92
C ILE A 492 23.74 -15.06 -37.75
N GLN A 493 24.90 -15.43 -37.24
CA GLN A 493 25.67 -16.56 -37.68
C GLN A 493 25.81 -17.49 -36.49
N ASP A 494 25.24 -18.69 -36.58
CA ASP A 494 25.40 -19.73 -35.56
C ASP A 494 26.18 -20.89 -36.16
N ALA A 495 27.46 -20.98 -35.81
CA ALA A 495 28.35 -22.05 -36.21
C ALA A 495 28.92 -22.75 -34.97
N LYS A 496 28.02 -23.29 -34.14
CA LYS A 496 28.37 -24.21 -33.04
C LYS A 496 28.60 -25.58 -33.63
N ASN A 497 29.74 -26.21 -33.38
CA ASN A 497 29.82 -27.65 -33.62
C ASN A 497 29.15 -28.35 -32.43
N PHE A 498 27.94 -28.84 -32.60
CA PHE A 498 27.44 -29.85 -31.68
C PHE A 498 28.21 -31.12 -32.03
N GLN A 499 29.36 -31.36 -31.38
CA GLN A 499 29.88 -32.72 -31.33
C GLN A 499 28.71 -33.60 -30.87
N ARG A 500 28.43 -34.67 -31.60
CA ARG A 500 27.28 -35.58 -31.42
C ARG A 500 27.12 -35.94 -29.94
N ASP A 501 26.36 -35.12 -29.22
CA ASP A 501 25.61 -35.58 -28.08
C ASP A 501 24.56 -36.49 -28.70
N THR A 502 24.55 -37.78 -28.35
CA THR A 502 23.62 -38.76 -28.91
C THR A 502 22.15 -38.40 -28.69
N LEU A 503 21.88 -37.37 -27.88
CA LEU A 503 20.57 -36.74 -27.68
C LEU A 503 20.17 -35.72 -28.77
N LEU A 504 21.12 -35.21 -29.56
CA LEU A 504 20.89 -34.19 -30.58
C LEU A 504 20.76 -34.83 -31.96
N LEU A 505 19.53 -34.79 -32.50
CA LEU A 505 19.17 -35.40 -33.78
C LEU A 505 19.43 -34.53 -35.01
N ALA A 506 20.06 -33.35 -34.87
CA ALA A 506 20.41 -32.45 -35.97
C ALA A 506 21.67 -31.62 -35.67
N SER A 507 22.41 -31.18 -36.70
CA SER A 507 23.54 -30.24 -36.55
C SER A 507 23.38 -29.00 -37.45
N PRO A 508 22.37 -28.15 -37.19
CA PRO A 508 22.09 -27.00 -38.04
C PRO A 508 23.19 -25.95 -37.97
N TYR A 509 23.67 -25.51 -39.12
CA TYR A 509 24.39 -24.27 -39.31
C TYR A 509 23.46 -23.23 -39.90
N ARG A 510 23.45 -22.02 -39.32
CA ARG A 510 22.57 -20.93 -39.73
C ARG A 510 23.35 -19.66 -40.01
N LYS A 511 23.10 -19.05 -41.16
CA LYS A 511 23.44 -17.66 -41.47
C LYS A 511 22.17 -16.90 -41.82
N PHE A 512 21.95 -15.76 -41.19
CA PHE A 512 20.74 -14.97 -41.36
C PHE A 512 21.08 -13.49 -41.28
N PHE A 513 20.65 -12.73 -42.27
CA PHE A 513 20.73 -11.28 -42.25
C PHE A 513 19.40 -10.72 -42.71
N GLN A 514 18.89 -9.73 -41.98
CA GLN A 514 17.77 -8.93 -42.44
C GLN A 514 17.97 -7.48 -42.02
N TYR A 515 17.46 -6.59 -42.83
CA TYR A 515 17.28 -5.19 -42.49
C TYR A 515 15.88 -4.77 -42.87
N GLY A 516 15.34 -3.78 -42.17
CA GLY A 516 13.97 -3.38 -42.39
C GLY A 516 13.62 -2.02 -41.85
N ILE A 517 12.48 -1.54 -42.31
CA ILE A 517 11.90 -0.26 -41.96
C ILE A 517 10.55 -0.54 -41.32
N ASN A 518 10.35 -0.01 -40.11
CA ASN A 518 9.10 -0.04 -39.38
C ASN A 518 8.47 1.36 -39.39
N PHE A 519 7.29 1.47 -39.98
CA PHE A 519 6.52 2.69 -40.06
C PHE A 519 5.22 2.57 -39.25
N ARG A 520 5.09 3.42 -38.24
CA ARG A 520 3.89 3.56 -37.41
C ARG A 520 2.92 4.53 -38.07
N TYR A 521 2.00 4.01 -38.89
CA TYR A 521 0.98 4.80 -39.58
C TYR A 521 -0.14 5.30 -38.65
N MET A 522 -0.39 4.61 -37.52
CA MET A 522 -1.33 5.07 -36.48
C MET A 522 -0.86 4.63 -35.08
N LYS A 523 -1.45 5.19 -34.01
CA LYS A 523 -1.04 4.81 -32.63
C LYS A 523 -1.24 3.32 -32.34
N SER A 524 -2.26 2.71 -32.96
CA SER A 524 -2.65 1.30 -32.83
C SER A 524 -2.09 0.40 -33.93
N GLY A 525 -1.23 0.89 -34.83
CA GLY A 525 -0.89 0.16 -36.06
C GLY A 525 0.48 0.50 -36.63
N ASN A 526 1.21 -0.53 -37.07
CA ASN A 526 2.47 -0.38 -37.78
C ASN A 526 2.60 -1.37 -38.93
N ILE A 527 3.41 -0.98 -39.91
CA ILE A 527 3.80 -1.82 -41.04
C ILE A 527 5.32 -1.92 -41.06
N MET A 528 5.83 -3.11 -41.29
CA MET A 528 7.25 -3.41 -41.33
C MET A 528 7.60 -4.07 -42.65
N PHE A 529 8.63 -3.53 -43.31
CA PHE A 529 9.20 -4.11 -44.51
C PHE A 529 10.60 -4.62 -44.18
N TYR A 530 10.87 -5.88 -44.48
CA TYR A 530 12.18 -6.49 -44.31
C TYR A 530 12.70 -7.04 -45.64
N ASN A 531 14.00 -6.94 -45.84
CA ASN A 531 14.71 -7.62 -46.90
C ASN A 531 15.91 -8.33 -46.27
N GLY A 532 16.28 -9.50 -46.81
CA GLY A 532 17.32 -10.30 -46.19
C GLY A 532 17.63 -11.58 -46.93
N PHE A 533 18.52 -12.35 -46.31
CA PHE A 533 18.82 -13.70 -46.74
C PHE A 533 18.96 -14.62 -45.53
N GLN A 534 18.72 -15.91 -45.77
CA GLN A 534 18.94 -16.95 -44.79
C GLN A 534 19.51 -18.19 -45.46
N SER A 535 20.49 -18.80 -44.81
CA SER A 535 21.07 -20.07 -45.21
C SER A 535 21.05 -21.01 -44.03
N TYR A 536 20.56 -22.22 -44.27
CA TYR A 536 20.45 -23.30 -43.31
C TYR A 536 21.07 -24.55 -43.91
N GLU A 537 21.97 -25.18 -43.16
CA GLU A 537 22.60 -26.45 -43.53
C GLU A 537 22.49 -27.42 -42.36
N ASP A 538 21.92 -28.60 -42.59
CA ASP A 538 22.11 -29.73 -41.70
C ASP A 538 23.48 -30.35 -41.97
N ARG A 539 24.35 -30.41 -40.95
CA ARG A 539 25.71 -30.95 -41.07
C ARG A 539 25.81 -32.44 -40.69
N LEU A 540 24.69 -33.14 -40.51
CA LEU A 540 24.68 -34.59 -40.40
C LEU A 540 25.02 -35.26 -41.74
N LYS A 541 25.36 -36.56 -41.70
CA LYS A 541 25.65 -37.37 -42.89
C LYS A 541 24.43 -37.41 -43.84
N ASP A 542 23.25 -37.58 -43.27
CA ASP A 542 21.97 -37.58 -43.97
C ASP A 542 21.27 -36.23 -43.75
N LYS A 543 21.56 -35.25 -44.62
CA LYS A 543 21.08 -33.87 -44.49
C LYS A 543 19.56 -33.77 -44.70
N GLN A 544 18.81 -33.26 -43.72
CA GLN A 544 17.36 -33.05 -43.87
C GLN A 544 17.00 -31.73 -44.55
N PHE A 545 17.88 -30.72 -44.46
CA PHE A 545 17.73 -29.43 -45.15
C PHE A 545 19.12 -28.88 -45.51
N ASN A 546 19.24 -28.26 -46.68
CA ASN A 546 20.40 -27.48 -47.07
C ASN A 546 19.98 -26.47 -48.13
N TYR A 547 19.83 -25.20 -47.76
CA TYR A 547 19.34 -24.18 -48.67
C TYR A 547 19.91 -22.78 -48.39
N ASN A 548 19.80 -21.92 -49.40
CA ASN A 548 19.98 -20.49 -49.29
C ASN A 548 18.75 -19.79 -49.86
N GLU A 549 18.19 -18.84 -49.12
CA GLU A 549 16.99 -18.12 -49.50
C GLU A 549 17.19 -16.63 -49.37
N LYS A 550 16.87 -15.89 -50.42
CA LYS A 550 16.73 -14.43 -50.39
C LYS A 550 15.26 -14.11 -50.28
N PHE A 551 14.87 -13.26 -49.32
CA PHE A 551 13.47 -12.99 -49.04
C PHE A 551 13.16 -11.51 -48.88
N PHE A 552 11.93 -11.16 -49.23
CA PHE A 552 11.27 -9.92 -48.88
C PHE A 552 10.06 -10.24 -48.00
N LYS A 553 9.86 -9.47 -46.93
CA LYS A 553 8.83 -9.75 -45.94
C LYS A 553 8.08 -8.49 -45.54
N VAL A 554 6.76 -8.59 -45.50
CA VAL A 554 5.85 -7.53 -45.05
C VAL A 554 5.15 -8.02 -43.80
N SER A 555 5.17 -7.24 -42.72
CA SER A 555 4.44 -7.53 -41.49
C SER A 555 3.57 -6.34 -41.10
N ILE A 556 2.33 -6.60 -40.72
CA ILE A 556 1.35 -5.61 -40.27
C ILE A 556 0.94 -6.00 -38.86
N ASN A 557 1.13 -5.10 -37.91
CA ASN A 557 0.56 -5.24 -36.56
C ASN A 557 -0.50 -4.17 -36.38
N GLN A 558 -1.74 -4.57 -36.10
CA GLN A 558 -2.87 -3.68 -35.96
C GLN A 558 -3.73 -4.08 -34.76
N GLN A 559 -3.96 -3.11 -33.86
CA GLN A 559 -4.96 -3.23 -32.81
C GLN A 559 -6.30 -2.65 -33.31
N ILE A 560 -7.35 -3.47 -33.32
CA ILE A 560 -8.73 -3.13 -33.71
C ILE A 560 -9.64 -3.47 -32.52
N GLY A 561 -9.99 -2.46 -31.72
CA GLY A 561 -10.75 -2.66 -30.48
C GLY A 561 -9.99 -3.57 -29.51
N ILE A 562 -10.58 -4.71 -29.16
CA ILE A 562 -9.98 -5.73 -28.27
C ILE A 562 -9.04 -6.70 -28.99
N PHE A 563 -9.01 -6.67 -30.33
CA PHE A 563 -8.23 -7.59 -31.15
C PHE A 563 -6.89 -7.00 -31.52
N ASN A 564 -5.82 -7.77 -31.31
CA ASN A 564 -4.47 -7.52 -31.79
C ASN A 564 -4.18 -8.48 -32.92
N LEU A 565 -4.18 -7.96 -34.15
CA LEU A 565 -3.92 -8.70 -35.37
C LEU A 565 -2.45 -8.51 -35.78
N ASN A 566 -1.74 -9.62 -36.00
CA ASN A 566 -0.43 -9.64 -36.62
C ASN A 566 -0.50 -10.50 -37.89
N MET A 567 -0.25 -9.89 -39.04
CA MET A 567 -0.21 -10.56 -40.33
C MET A 567 1.18 -10.42 -40.92
N GLU A 568 1.73 -11.51 -41.46
CA GLU A 568 3.04 -11.53 -42.10
C GLU A 568 2.97 -12.26 -43.44
N GLY A 569 3.59 -11.69 -44.47
CA GLY A 569 3.79 -12.30 -45.77
C GLY A 569 5.28 -12.27 -46.14
N GLN A 570 5.88 -13.42 -46.36
CA GLN A 570 7.27 -13.58 -46.80
C GLN A 570 7.30 -14.18 -48.20
N PHE A 571 8.05 -13.56 -49.09
CA PHE A 571 8.25 -13.96 -50.48
C PHE A 571 9.74 -14.17 -50.69
N GLY A 572 10.14 -15.40 -50.97
CA GLY A 572 11.53 -15.80 -51.08
C GLY A 572 11.84 -16.55 -52.36
N ARG A 573 13.08 -16.44 -52.81
CA ARG A 573 13.68 -17.32 -53.81
C ARG A 573 14.69 -18.21 -53.09
N THR A 574 14.48 -19.53 -53.18
CA THR A 574 15.22 -20.55 -52.45
C THR A 574 16.04 -21.39 -53.42
N ASP A 575 17.35 -21.42 -53.21
CA ASP A 575 18.26 -22.36 -53.82
C ASP A 575 18.41 -23.56 -52.88
N ASN A 576 17.89 -24.72 -53.28
CA ASN A 576 17.94 -25.94 -52.49
C ASN A 576 19.14 -26.81 -52.93
N TYR A 577 20.12 -26.93 -52.04
CA TYR A 577 21.35 -27.69 -52.28
C TYR A 577 21.19 -29.19 -52.05
N LEU A 578 20.06 -29.67 -51.51
CA LEU A 578 19.78 -31.12 -51.41
C LEU A 578 19.30 -31.68 -52.76
N THR A 579 18.42 -30.96 -53.44
CA THR A 579 17.78 -31.42 -54.68
C THR A 579 18.38 -30.76 -55.94
N GLY A 580 19.23 -29.74 -55.76
CA GLY A 580 19.74 -28.89 -56.84
C GLY A 580 18.67 -27.97 -57.46
N PHE A 581 17.47 -27.92 -56.90
CA PHE A 581 16.35 -27.15 -57.44
C PHE A 581 16.35 -25.71 -56.92
N THR A 582 16.03 -24.76 -57.79
CA THR A 582 15.78 -23.35 -57.41
C THR A 582 14.30 -23.04 -57.61
N GLY A 583 13.63 -22.56 -56.57
CA GLY A 583 12.20 -22.28 -56.58
C GLY A 583 11.81 -21.08 -55.73
N SER A 584 10.50 -20.81 -55.68
CA SER A 584 9.93 -19.73 -54.87
C SER A 584 9.36 -20.30 -53.57
N SER A 585 9.69 -19.67 -52.44
CA SER A 585 9.11 -19.98 -51.13
C SER A 585 8.27 -18.82 -50.63
N ASN A 586 6.98 -19.04 -50.44
CA ASN A 586 6.03 -18.04 -49.96
C ASN A 586 5.42 -18.51 -48.65
N PHE A 587 5.36 -17.63 -47.65
CA PHE A 587 4.76 -17.90 -46.35
C PHE A 587 3.81 -16.77 -45.96
N TYR A 588 2.63 -17.15 -45.47
CA TYR A 588 1.62 -16.24 -44.96
C TYR A 588 1.28 -16.68 -43.53
N LEU A 589 1.39 -15.78 -42.56
CA LEU A 589 1.07 -16.02 -41.16
C LEU A 589 0.02 -14.99 -40.73
N ALA A 590 -1.01 -15.44 -40.01
CA ALA A 590 -1.96 -14.59 -39.33
C ALA A 590 -2.04 -15.03 -37.86
N ASN A 591 -1.99 -14.06 -36.95
CA ASN A 591 -2.13 -14.26 -35.52
C ASN A 591 -3.12 -13.22 -34.98
N ILE A 592 -4.14 -13.69 -34.25
CA ILE A 592 -5.18 -12.89 -33.64
C ILE A 592 -5.14 -13.14 -32.14
N ASN A 593 -4.82 -12.09 -31.38
CA ASN A 593 -4.80 -12.12 -29.92
C ASN A 593 -5.88 -11.20 -29.36
N PHE A 594 -6.68 -11.67 -28.40
CA PHE A 594 -7.65 -10.82 -27.71
C PHE A 594 -7.93 -11.34 -26.30
N GLU A 595 -8.39 -10.45 -25.44
CA GLU A 595 -8.84 -10.79 -24.09
C GLU A 595 -10.32 -10.43 -23.91
N LYS A 596 -11.11 -11.39 -23.41
CA LYS A 596 -12.50 -11.19 -23.03
C LYS A 596 -12.86 -12.12 -21.88
N PHE A 597 -13.66 -11.66 -20.91
CA PHE A 597 -14.10 -12.46 -19.76
C PHE A 597 -12.94 -13.13 -18.98
N LYS A 598 -11.84 -12.40 -18.73
CA LYS A 598 -10.62 -12.95 -18.08
C LYS A 598 -10.04 -14.17 -18.81
N THR A 599 -10.32 -14.27 -20.10
CA THR A 599 -9.83 -15.29 -21.01
C THR A 599 -9.00 -14.64 -22.09
N THR A 600 -7.77 -15.10 -22.23
CA THR A 600 -6.89 -14.72 -23.34
C THR A 600 -7.00 -15.78 -24.43
N PHE A 601 -7.23 -15.32 -25.64
CA PHE A 601 -7.28 -16.13 -26.84
C PHE A 601 -6.14 -15.71 -27.75
N ASN A 602 -5.38 -16.68 -28.24
CA ASN A 602 -4.37 -16.52 -29.28
C ASN A 602 -4.67 -17.56 -30.35
N LEU A 603 -5.15 -17.10 -31.50
CA LEU A 603 -5.45 -17.92 -32.66
C LEU A 603 -4.41 -17.63 -33.72
N PHE A 604 -3.75 -18.66 -34.24
CA PHE A 604 -2.71 -18.48 -35.24
C PHE A 604 -2.89 -19.49 -36.37
N GLY A 605 -2.54 -19.05 -37.57
CA GLY A 605 -2.55 -19.88 -38.77
C GLY A 605 -1.46 -19.42 -39.72
N SER A 606 -0.81 -20.38 -40.37
CA SER A 606 0.14 -20.13 -41.44
C SER A 606 -0.09 -21.06 -42.60
N TYR A 607 0.03 -20.51 -43.80
CA TYR A 607 0.03 -21.23 -45.06
C TYR A 607 1.31 -20.89 -45.81
N GLY A 608 1.97 -21.90 -46.37
CA GLY A 608 3.15 -21.66 -47.19
C GLY A 608 3.35 -22.70 -48.27
N THR A 609 4.01 -22.26 -49.34
CA THR A 609 4.58 -23.12 -50.38
C THR A 609 6.08 -22.96 -50.31
N THR A 610 6.84 -24.04 -50.18
CA THR A 610 8.29 -23.93 -50.00
C THR A 610 9.06 -24.95 -50.82
N SER A 611 10.22 -24.52 -51.31
CA SER A 611 11.19 -25.33 -52.03
C SER A 611 12.40 -25.72 -51.15
N ARG A 612 12.29 -25.60 -49.82
CA ARG A 612 13.40 -25.81 -48.86
C ARG A 612 13.73 -27.28 -48.58
N TYR A 613 12.81 -28.21 -48.86
CA TYR A 613 12.93 -29.63 -48.49
C TYR A 613 12.98 -30.54 -49.73
N LEU A 614 12.71 -31.84 -49.56
CA LEU A 614 12.83 -32.84 -50.62
C LEU A 614 11.87 -32.62 -51.81
N GLU A 615 10.65 -32.12 -51.55
CA GLU A 615 9.69 -31.81 -52.61
C GLU A 615 9.95 -30.43 -53.22
N LYS A 616 9.87 -30.33 -54.55
CA LYS A 616 10.11 -29.07 -55.27
C LYS A 616 9.18 -27.93 -54.83
N ASN A 617 7.93 -28.23 -54.50
CA ASN A 617 6.91 -27.26 -54.08
C ASN A 617 6.02 -27.84 -52.97
N GLN A 618 6.56 -27.99 -51.76
CA GLN A 618 5.80 -28.53 -50.62
C GLN A 618 4.79 -27.50 -50.10
N LYS A 619 3.52 -27.87 -50.03
CA LYS A 619 2.46 -27.06 -49.40
C LYS A 619 2.34 -27.42 -47.92
N GLN A 620 2.31 -26.41 -47.06
CA GLN A 620 2.21 -26.58 -45.62
C GLN A 620 1.13 -25.67 -45.05
N ILE A 621 0.27 -26.24 -44.20
CA ILE A 621 -0.76 -25.51 -43.45
C ILE A 621 -0.56 -25.84 -41.98
N TYR A 622 -0.31 -24.82 -41.17
CA TYR A 622 -0.28 -24.93 -39.71
C TYR A 622 -1.35 -24.01 -39.13
N TYR A 623 -2.07 -24.49 -38.14
CA TYR A 623 -3.02 -23.67 -37.40
C TYR A 623 -3.13 -24.18 -35.98
N GLY A 624 -3.44 -23.26 -35.08
CA GLY A 624 -3.53 -23.55 -33.68
C GLY A 624 -4.23 -22.47 -32.89
N ALA A 625 -4.53 -22.83 -31.65
CA ALA A 625 -5.19 -21.97 -30.70
C ALA A 625 -4.57 -22.17 -29.32
N ARG A 626 -4.42 -21.07 -28.59
CA ARG A 626 -4.16 -21.08 -27.15
C ARG A 626 -5.26 -20.30 -26.46
N ILE A 627 -5.90 -20.95 -25.51
CA ILE A 627 -6.94 -20.38 -24.66
C ILE A 627 -6.42 -20.47 -23.23
N SER A 628 -6.32 -19.33 -22.54
CA SER A 628 -5.95 -19.31 -21.13
C SER A 628 -6.96 -18.50 -20.36
N ASN A 629 -7.66 -19.16 -19.43
CA ASN A 629 -8.77 -18.62 -18.67
C ASN A 629 -8.45 -18.64 -17.18
N ARG A 630 -8.72 -17.51 -16.51
CA ARG A 630 -8.73 -17.42 -15.04
C ARG A 630 -10.19 -17.41 -14.54
N LEU A 631 -10.77 -18.60 -14.38
CA LEU A 631 -12.19 -18.80 -14.03
C LEU A 631 -12.52 -18.10 -12.70
N SER A 632 -11.61 -18.18 -11.74
CA SER A 632 -11.70 -17.54 -10.43
C SER A 632 -10.31 -17.16 -9.90
N GLN A 633 -10.22 -16.67 -8.66
CA GLN A 633 -8.92 -16.51 -7.99
C GLN A 633 -8.26 -17.86 -7.64
N SER A 634 -9.05 -18.94 -7.55
CA SER A 634 -8.64 -20.28 -7.17
C SER A 634 -8.48 -21.26 -8.34
N ASN A 635 -8.97 -20.92 -9.53
CA ASN A 635 -9.03 -21.83 -10.67
C ASN A 635 -8.44 -21.21 -11.94
N SER A 636 -7.67 -21.98 -12.69
CA SER A 636 -7.20 -21.59 -14.02
C SER A 636 -7.17 -22.78 -14.98
N LEU A 637 -7.49 -22.50 -16.24
CA LEU A 637 -7.46 -23.47 -17.33
C LEU A 637 -6.58 -22.91 -18.46
N SER A 638 -5.67 -23.73 -18.96
CA SER A 638 -4.92 -23.47 -20.19
C SER A 638 -5.15 -24.62 -21.16
N LEU A 639 -5.54 -24.28 -22.38
CA LEU A 639 -5.72 -25.21 -23.48
C LEU A 639 -4.90 -24.73 -24.66
N PHE A 640 -4.14 -25.64 -25.25
CA PHE A 640 -3.32 -25.40 -26.42
C PHE A 640 -3.58 -26.51 -27.45
N TYR A 641 -3.69 -26.12 -28.72
CA TYR A 641 -3.79 -27.05 -29.83
C TYR A 641 -3.03 -26.50 -31.02
N GLN A 642 -2.33 -27.37 -31.74
CA GLN A 642 -1.71 -27.11 -33.02
C GLN A 642 -1.74 -28.39 -33.86
N ASN A 643 -2.06 -28.25 -35.15
CA ASN A 643 -2.24 -29.42 -36.02
C ASN A 643 -0.92 -30.14 -36.35
N ASN A 644 0.18 -29.41 -36.56
CA ASN A 644 1.50 -29.96 -36.90
C ASN A 644 2.61 -28.89 -36.76
N TYR A 645 3.86 -29.27 -36.99
CA TYR A 645 5.04 -28.39 -36.94
C TYR A 645 5.87 -28.48 -38.22
N ILE A 646 6.71 -27.46 -38.44
CA ILE A 646 7.66 -27.44 -39.55
C ILE A 646 8.74 -28.53 -39.40
N PRO A 647 9.22 -29.13 -40.51
CA PRO A 647 10.24 -30.17 -40.47
C PRO A 647 11.53 -29.76 -39.75
N GLU A 648 11.96 -28.49 -39.81
CA GLU A 648 13.15 -28.03 -39.09
C GLU A 648 13.02 -28.18 -37.57
N GLU A 649 11.82 -28.37 -37.01
CA GLU A 649 11.62 -28.57 -35.58
C GLU A 649 11.64 -30.05 -35.15
N TYR A 650 11.92 -30.99 -36.06
CA TYR A 650 11.92 -32.43 -35.73
C TYR A 650 12.87 -32.83 -34.60
N TYR A 651 13.93 -32.06 -34.37
CA TYR A 651 14.87 -32.30 -33.27
C TYR A 651 14.32 -31.87 -31.89
N LYS A 652 13.10 -31.30 -31.82
CA LYS A 652 12.41 -30.90 -30.60
C LYS A 652 11.17 -31.74 -30.36
N ASP A 653 10.79 -31.85 -29.09
CA ASP A 653 9.48 -32.35 -28.70
C ASP A 653 8.42 -31.30 -29.11
N ARG A 654 7.39 -31.75 -29.82
CA ARG A 654 6.41 -30.90 -30.52
C ARG A 654 5.03 -31.16 -29.97
N ASN A 655 4.45 -30.15 -29.32
CA ASN A 655 3.18 -30.30 -28.60
C ASN A 655 1.99 -30.09 -29.55
N LEU A 656 1.17 -31.11 -29.78
CA LEU A 656 -0.02 -30.99 -30.63
C LEU A 656 -1.27 -30.58 -29.83
N PHE A 657 -1.36 -31.03 -28.58
CA PHE A 657 -2.46 -30.67 -27.69
C PHE A 657 -1.98 -30.65 -26.24
N GLU A 658 -2.36 -29.63 -25.48
CA GLU A 658 -2.10 -29.56 -24.05
C GLU A 658 -3.28 -28.98 -23.29
N LEU A 659 -3.59 -29.61 -22.17
CA LEU A 659 -4.58 -29.19 -21.20
C LEU A 659 -3.88 -29.09 -19.84
N ILE A 660 -3.99 -27.93 -19.20
CA ILE A 660 -3.52 -27.69 -17.83
C ILE A 660 -4.67 -27.06 -17.06
N PHE A 661 -5.10 -27.73 -16.00
CA PHE A 661 -6.14 -27.24 -15.10
C PHE A 661 -5.59 -27.21 -13.67
N HIS A 662 -5.69 -26.06 -13.03
CA HIS A 662 -5.31 -25.85 -11.64
C HIS A 662 -6.55 -25.46 -10.84
N GLN A 663 -6.74 -26.10 -9.69
CA GLN A 663 -7.82 -25.82 -8.75
C GLN A 663 -7.31 -25.79 -7.31
N GLN A 664 -7.50 -24.66 -6.64
CA GLN A 664 -7.33 -24.54 -5.19
C GLN A 664 -8.65 -24.95 -4.51
N ILE A 665 -8.69 -26.16 -3.95
CA ILE A 665 -9.88 -26.73 -3.30
C ILE A 665 -10.20 -25.97 -2.00
N SER A 666 -9.17 -25.67 -1.21
CA SER A 666 -9.25 -24.87 0.02
C SER A 666 -7.90 -24.19 0.26
N ARG A 667 -7.75 -23.35 1.29
CA ARG A 667 -6.52 -22.53 1.51
C ARG A 667 -5.22 -23.34 1.47
N ASN A 668 -5.26 -24.60 1.91
CA ASN A 668 -4.07 -25.45 2.03
C ASN A 668 -4.01 -26.57 0.97
N HIS A 669 -5.04 -26.74 0.14
CA HIS A 669 -5.18 -27.90 -0.74
C HIS A 669 -5.30 -27.46 -2.20
N GLY A 670 -4.44 -28.00 -3.05
CA GLY A 670 -4.44 -27.75 -4.50
C GLY A 670 -4.49 -29.05 -5.31
N LEU A 671 -5.13 -29.00 -6.46
CA LEU A 671 -5.23 -30.06 -7.44
C LEU A 671 -4.77 -29.53 -8.80
N ASP A 672 -3.89 -30.29 -9.46
CA ASP A 672 -3.37 -30.00 -10.79
C ASP A 672 -3.65 -31.19 -11.70
N ILE A 673 -4.30 -30.92 -12.84
CA ILE A 673 -4.56 -31.89 -13.89
C ILE A 673 -3.80 -31.41 -15.13
N SER A 674 -2.99 -32.28 -15.73
CA SER A 674 -2.24 -31.96 -16.93
C SER A 674 -2.31 -33.10 -17.93
N GLY A 675 -2.56 -32.79 -19.19
CA GLY A 675 -2.56 -33.74 -20.30
C GLY A 675 -1.82 -33.14 -21.48
N ARG A 676 -0.94 -33.89 -22.11
CA ARG A 676 -0.20 -33.47 -23.30
C ARG A 676 -0.16 -34.58 -24.33
N TYR A 677 -0.40 -34.21 -25.57
CA TYR A 677 -0.29 -35.04 -26.75
C TYR A 677 0.78 -34.43 -27.64
N ALA A 678 1.89 -35.14 -27.84
CA ALA A 678 3.07 -34.58 -28.48
C ALA A 678 3.72 -35.56 -29.44
N LEU A 679 4.43 -35.03 -30.44
CA LEU A 679 5.39 -35.77 -31.24
C LEU A 679 6.75 -35.65 -30.55
N GLN A 680 7.35 -36.79 -30.20
CA GLN A 680 8.67 -36.81 -29.60
C GLN A 680 9.73 -36.33 -30.59
N ARG A 681 10.87 -35.82 -30.08
CA ARG A 681 12.04 -35.53 -30.92
C ARG A 681 12.41 -36.75 -31.79
N GLY A 682 12.67 -36.51 -33.08
CA GLY A 682 13.03 -37.56 -34.05
C GLY A 682 11.87 -38.24 -34.75
N GLU A 683 10.65 -38.18 -34.18
CA GLU A 683 9.48 -38.85 -34.75
C GLU A 683 8.67 -37.92 -35.66
N LEU A 684 8.32 -38.33 -36.87
CA LEU A 684 7.48 -37.49 -37.75
C LEU A 684 5.98 -37.80 -37.63
N GLY A 685 5.61 -38.95 -37.06
CA GLY A 685 4.23 -39.44 -37.05
C GLY A 685 3.76 -40.09 -35.76
N ASP A 686 4.65 -40.69 -34.97
CA ASP A 686 4.28 -41.36 -33.73
C ASP A 686 4.00 -40.37 -32.61
N LYS A 687 2.76 -40.41 -32.12
CA LYS A 687 2.23 -39.44 -31.15
C LYS A 687 2.17 -40.09 -29.78
N ASP A 688 2.79 -39.43 -28.82
CA ASP A 688 2.80 -39.82 -27.43
C ASP A 688 1.72 -39.06 -26.65
N PHE A 689 1.16 -39.72 -25.66
CA PHE A 689 0.21 -39.12 -24.73
C PHE A 689 0.74 -39.25 -23.32
N ILE A 690 0.70 -38.15 -22.59
CA ILE A 690 1.06 -38.11 -21.18
C ILE A 690 -0.03 -37.41 -20.39
N PHE A 691 -0.35 -37.95 -19.22
CA PHE A 691 -1.30 -37.42 -18.27
C PHE A 691 -0.70 -37.40 -16.86
N SER A 692 -1.03 -36.36 -16.10
CA SER A 692 -0.61 -36.19 -14.71
C SER A 692 -1.77 -35.66 -13.87
N LEU A 693 -1.97 -36.28 -12.71
CA LEU A 693 -2.87 -35.83 -11.65
C LEU A 693 -2.05 -35.58 -10.39
N ARG A 694 -1.99 -34.35 -9.91
CA ARG A 694 -1.20 -33.96 -8.75
C ARG A 694 -2.07 -33.33 -7.68
N TYR A 695 -1.91 -33.82 -6.46
CA TYR A 695 -2.48 -33.22 -5.26
C TYR A 695 -1.37 -32.60 -4.41
N THR A 696 -1.58 -31.37 -3.93
CA THR A 696 -0.61 -30.63 -3.11
C THR A 696 -1.25 -30.16 -1.80
N LEU A 697 -0.66 -30.56 -0.68
CA LEU A 697 -0.95 -30.07 0.67
C LEU A 697 0.10 -29.02 1.07
N ARG A 698 -0.33 -27.79 1.37
CA ARG A 698 0.51 -26.70 1.87
C ARG A 698 0.36 -26.59 3.39
N MET A 699 1.48 -26.63 4.09
CA MET A 699 1.59 -26.63 5.55
C MET A 699 2.46 -25.45 5.99
N ASN A 700 2.17 -24.88 7.16
CA ASN A 700 2.98 -23.83 7.77
C ASN A 700 3.46 -24.36 9.13
N ILE A 701 4.64 -24.98 9.14
CA ILE A 701 5.17 -25.69 10.31
C ILE A 701 5.73 -24.67 11.31
N PRO A 702 5.35 -24.72 12.59
CA PRO A 702 5.93 -23.84 13.61
C PRO A 702 7.42 -24.17 13.81
N VAL A 703 8.30 -23.16 13.65
CA VAL A 703 9.76 -23.31 13.80
C VAL A 703 10.33 -22.52 14.97
N GLN A 704 9.67 -21.44 15.40
CA GLN A 704 10.12 -20.62 16.53
C GLN A 704 8.91 -20.02 17.25
N LYS A 705 8.88 -20.03 18.58
CA LYS A 705 7.90 -19.30 19.39
C LYS A 705 8.34 -17.83 19.46
N THR A 706 7.48 -16.90 19.03
CA THR A 706 7.79 -15.46 18.88
C THR A 706 7.30 -14.60 20.04
N ALA A 707 6.27 -15.06 20.75
CA ALA A 707 5.69 -14.34 21.88
C ALA A 707 5.17 -15.32 22.94
N GLU A 708 5.03 -14.81 24.15
CA GLU A 708 4.32 -15.47 25.23
C GLU A 708 3.21 -14.53 25.69
N TYR A 709 1.99 -15.03 25.67
CA TYR A 709 0.81 -14.25 26.02
C TYR A 709 0.02 -14.91 27.14
N THR A 710 -0.62 -14.07 27.93
CA THR A 710 -1.56 -14.41 28.99
C THR A 710 -2.95 -13.84 28.71
N SER A 711 -3.96 -14.36 29.42
CA SER A 711 -5.33 -13.86 29.46
C SER A 711 -5.68 -13.29 30.82
N LEU A 712 -6.59 -12.32 30.84
CA LEU A 712 -7.34 -11.91 32.01
C LEU A 712 -8.83 -12.07 31.73
N THR A 713 -9.52 -12.88 32.52
CA THR A 713 -10.98 -13.00 32.51
C THR A 713 -11.55 -12.50 33.83
N GLY A 714 -12.83 -12.15 33.83
CA GLY A 714 -13.48 -11.71 35.06
C GLY A 714 -14.94 -11.41 34.84
N ASN A 715 -15.62 -11.14 35.95
CA ASN A 715 -17.03 -10.76 36.00
C ASN A 715 -17.23 -9.49 36.83
N ILE A 716 -18.10 -8.61 36.33
CA ILE A 716 -18.64 -7.48 37.08
C ILE A 716 -19.98 -7.90 37.71
N ASN A 717 -19.95 -8.20 39.00
CA ASN A 717 -21.15 -8.56 39.76
C ASN A 717 -22.08 -7.33 39.89
N ASN A 718 -23.35 -7.48 39.55
CA ASN A 718 -24.34 -6.41 39.75
C ASN A 718 -24.73 -6.34 41.24
N MET A 719 -24.34 -5.27 41.93
CA MET A 719 -24.66 -5.01 43.34
C MET A 719 -25.60 -3.79 43.50
N GLY A 720 -26.65 -3.72 42.68
CA GLY A 720 -27.69 -2.69 42.75
C GLY A 720 -27.62 -1.60 41.68
N VAL A 721 -26.91 -1.85 40.58
CA VAL A 721 -26.82 -0.97 39.41
C VAL A 721 -27.81 -1.38 38.31
N LYS A 722 -28.10 -0.47 37.38
CA LYS A 722 -29.08 -0.73 36.30
C LYS A 722 -28.60 -1.79 35.30
N LYS A 723 -27.31 -1.77 34.95
CA LYS A 723 -26.70 -2.68 33.98
C LYS A 723 -25.24 -2.94 34.32
N THR A 724 -24.78 -4.15 34.02
CA THR A 724 -23.36 -4.51 33.95
C THR A 724 -22.91 -4.85 32.53
N ASP A 725 -23.84 -4.82 31.57
CA ASP A 725 -23.57 -4.96 30.14
C ASP A 725 -22.97 -3.69 29.53
N GLY A 726 -22.01 -3.87 28.64
CA GLY A 726 -21.43 -2.76 27.87
C GLY A 726 -20.49 -1.86 28.64
N ILE A 727 -20.10 -2.27 29.83
CA ILE A 727 -19.07 -1.58 30.60
C ILE A 727 -17.73 -1.85 29.93
N ARG A 728 -17.06 -0.77 29.56
CA ARG A 728 -15.77 -0.83 28.90
C ARG A 728 -14.67 -0.80 29.93
N LEU A 729 -13.73 -1.74 29.78
CA LEU A 729 -12.59 -1.91 30.64
C LEU A 729 -11.31 -1.68 29.86
N LEU A 730 -10.37 -0.98 30.48
CA LEU A 730 -9.04 -0.74 29.94
C LEU A 730 -8.01 -1.45 30.82
N LEU A 731 -7.10 -2.15 30.18
CA LEU A 731 -5.97 -2.82 30.82
C LEU A 731 -4.70 -2.33 30.12
N GLY A 732 -4.14 -1.23 30.62
CA GLY A 732 -3.14 -0.45 29.86
C GLY A 732 -3.69 -0.01 28.50
N ASN A 733 -3.09 -0.48 27.40
CA ASN A 733 -3.53 -0.17 26.03
C ASN A 733 -4.56 -1.17 25.46
N HIS A 734 -4.89 -2.21 26.22
CA HIS A 734 -5.86 -3.23 25.84
C HIS A 734 -7.26 -2.84 26.30
N LEU A 735 -8.26 -3.24 25.53
CA LEU A 735 -9.62 -2.78 25.73
C LEU A 735 -10.60 -3.94 25.54
N SER A 736 -11.50 -4.10 26.51
CA SER A 736 -12.54 -5.12 26.53
C SER A 736 -13.88 -4.46 26.87
N VAL A 737 -14.97 -5.13 26.54
CA VAL A 737 -16.33 -4.73 26.91
C VAL A 737 -17.01 -5.91 27.59
N THR A 738 -17.84 -5.66 28.60
CA THR A 738 -18.60 -6.70 29.26
C THR A 738 -19.76 -7.20 28.41
N ASP A 739 -20.11 -8.47 28.58
CA ASP A 739 -21.33 -9.08 28.04
C ASP A 739 -22.56 -8.81 28.93
N ILE A 740 -23.72 -9.35 28.53
CA ILE A 740 -25.00 -9.19 29.25
C ILE A 740 -24.95 -9.68 30.70
N ASN A 741 -24.04 -10.61 31.02
CA ASN A 741 -23.86 -11.17 32.36
C ASN A 741 -22.74 -10.46 33.14
N GLY A 742 -22.12 -9.41 32.58
CA GLY A 742 -21.01 -8.69 33.18
C GLY A 742 -19.64 -9.35 32.96
N ASN A 743 -19.51 -10.39 32.14
CA ASN A 743 -18.21 -11.04 31.89
C ASN A 743 -17.36 -10.24 30.92
N PHE A 744 -16.05 -10.19 31.17
CA PHE A 744 -15.08 -9.58 30.26
C PHE A 744 -13.89 -10.50 30.02
N THR A 745 -13.15 -10.27 28.93
CA THR A 745 -11.98 -11.08 28.57
C THR A 745 -10.95 -10.27 27.80
N PHE A 746 -9.74 -10.24 28.32
CA PHE A 746 -8.54 -9.80 27.63
C PHE A 746 -7.72 -11.03 27.22
N LYS A 747 -7.31 -11.11 25.95
CA LYS A 747 -6.35 -12.11 25.45
C LYS A 747 -5.20 -11.43 24.73
N ASN A 748 -4.12 -12.19 24.53
CA ASN A 748 -2.92 -11.74 23.84
C ASN A 748 -2.22 -10.59 24.60
N ILE A 749 -2.17 -10.71 25.93
CA ILE A 749 -1.53 -9.73 26.81
C ILE A 749 -0.13 -10.23 27.14
N VAL A 750 0.87 -9.34 27.14
CA VAL A 750 2.22 -9.70 27.58
C VAL A 750 2.20 -9.89 29.11
N PRO A 751 2.81 -10.95 29.67
CA PRO A 751 2.88 -11.11 31.12
C PRO A 751 3.51 -9.90 31.81
N GLY A 752 2.92 -9.47 32.93
CA GLY A 752 3.37 -8.30 33.68
C GLY A 752 2.30 -7.72 34.59
N ASP A 753 2.62 -6.61 35.23
CA ASP A 753 1.70 -5.87 36.09
C ASP A 753 0.96 -4.78 35.31
N TYR A 754 -0.35 -4.74 35.45
CA TYR A 754 -1.22 -3.81 34.74
C TYR A 754 -2.19 -3.13 35.70
N TYR A 755 -2.72 -1.98 35.30
CA TYR A 755 -3.87 -1.36 35.95
C TYR A 755 -5.12 -1.63 35.12
N LEU A 756 -6.14 -2.18 35.77
CA LEU A 756 -7.48 -2.32 35.23
C LEU A 756 -8.28 -1.06 35.57
N GLU A 757 -8.88 -0.45 34.56
CA GLU A 757 -9.66 0.77 34.64
C GLU A 757 -11.05 0.56 34.04
N ILE A 758 -12.02 1.35 34.51
CA ILE A 758 -13.39 1.38 33.99
C ILE A 758 -13.58 2.70 33.25
N ASP A 759 -14.05 2.63 32.02
CA ASP A 759 -14.50 3.81 31.29
C ASP A 759 -15.83 4.28 31.88
N ARG A 760 -15.78 5.34 32.69
CA ARG A 760 -16.95 5.89 33.38
C ARG A 760 -18.03 6.43 32.43
N SER A 761 -17.72 6.67 31.15
CA SER A 761 -18.75 7.03 30.16
C SER A 761 -19.73 5.89 29.85
N THR A 762 -19.35 4.65 30.21
CA THR A 762 -20.17 3.44 29.98
C THR A 762 -21.00 3.02 31.19
N THR A 763 -20.79 3.67 32.34
CA THR A 763 -21.52 3.45 33.60
C THR A 763 -22.47 4.61 33.90
N GLU A 764 -23.49 4.41 34.75
CA GLU A 764 -24.27 5.57 35.22
C GLU A 764 -23.41 6.47 36.11
N MET A 765 -23.76 7.76 36.18
CA MET A 765 -22.97 8.77 36.88
C MET A 765 -22.58 8.33 38.31
N ASN A 766 -23.53 7.78 39.06
CA ASN A 766 -23.37 7.35 40.47
C ASN A 766 -22.91 5.90 40.66
N ASP A 767 -22.64 5.15 39.59
CA ASP A 767 -22.15 3.79 39.71
C ASP A 767 -20.65 3.81 40.08
N ILE A 768 -20.26 2.99 41.05
CA ILE A 768 -18.90 2.90 41.56
C ILE A 768 -18.52 1.42 41.80
N PRO A 769 -17.28 0.99 41.50
CA PRO A 769 -16.81 -0.34 41.85
C PRO A 769 -16.76 -0.53 43.38
N ASN A 770 -16.98 -1.76 43.84
CA ASN A 770 -16.88 -2.13 45.25
C ASN A 770 -15.43 -2.25 45.75
N VAL A 771 -14.47 -2.29 44.82
CA VAL A 771 -13.03 -2.27 45.09
C VAL A 771 -12.42 -0.96 44.56
N ARG A 772 -11.21 -0.63 45.01
CA ARG A 772 -10.49 0.57 44.57
C ARG A 772 -10.04 0.43 43.12
N PHE A 773 -10.34 1.44 42.30
CA PHE A 773 -9.89 1.56 40.91
C PHE A 773 -9.04 2.84 40.72
N PRO A 774 -8.05 2.85 39.81
CA PRO A 774 -7.55 1.72 39.00
C PRO A 774 -7.03 0.55 39.86
N ALA A 775 -7.39 -0.68 39.49
CA ALA A 775 -7.02 -1.88 40.24
C ALA A 775 -5.74 -2.48 39.67
N GLN A 776 -4.71 -2.70 40.49
CA GLN A 776 -3.49 -3.35 40.03
C GLN A 776 -3.72 -4.87 39.90
N VAL A 777 -3.37 -5.44 38.75
CA VAL A 777 -3.50 -6.87 38.44
C VAL A 777 -2.17 -7.40 37.91
N SER A 778 -1.65 -8.44 38.55
CA SER A 778 -0.43 -9.13 38.11
C SER A 778 -0.78 -10.33 37.25
N LEU A 779 -0.37 -10.32 35.98
CA LEU A 779 -0.72 -11.35 35.00
C LEU A 779 0.47 -12.31 34.79
N VAL A 780 0.61 -13.25 35.70
CA VAL A 780 1.73 -14.22 35.70
C VAL A 780 1.31 -15.58 35.14
N ASN A 781 0.07 -16.00 35.39
CA ASN A 781 -0.44 -17.29 34.90
C ASN A 781 -0.88 -17.17 33.44
N LYS A 782 -1.04 -18.30 32.75
CA LYS A 782 -1.59 -18.33 31.38
C LYS A 782 -3.01 -17.77 31.30
N ASP A 783 -3.82 -18.05 32.32
CA ASP A 783 -5.18 -17.55 32.48
C ASP A 783 -5.30 -16.98 33.90
N ASN A 784 -5.61 -15.69 34.02
CA ASN A 784 -5.78 -14.98 35.28
C ASN A 784 -7.25 -14.55 35.44
N ILE A 785 -7.73 -14.46 36.68
CA ILE A 785 -9.12 -14.11 36.98
C ILE A 785 -9.16 -12.91 37.93
N PHE A 786 -9.95 -11.90 37.61
CA PHE A 786 -10.22 -10.76 38.49
C PHE A 786 -11.71 -10.39 38.47
N ASN A 787 -12.39 -10.61 39.59
CA ASN A 787 -13.82 -10.30 39.73
C ASN A 787 -14.01 -9.11 40.67
N PHE A 788 -14.95 -8.23 40.35
CA PHE A 788 -15.35 -7.12 41.21
C PHE A 788 -16.83 -6.84 41.05
N GLY A 789 -17.43 -6.07 41.95
CA GLY A 789 -18.83 -5.67 41.89
C GLY A 789 -18.99 -4.20 41.51
N LEU A 790 -20.12 -3.86 40.90
CA LEU A 790 -20.53 -2.48 40.67
C LEU A 790 -21.77 -2.16 41.50
N THR A 791 -21.73 -1.06 42.24
CA THR A 791 -22.82 -0.62 43.13
C THR A 791 -23.09 0.87 42.95
N ARG A 792 -24.16 1.38 43.57
CA ARG A 792 -24.44 2.82 43.58
C ARG A 792 -23.76 3.49 44.76
N ALA A 793 -23.04 4.57 44.47
CA ALA A 793 -22.35 5.35 45.49
C ALA A 793 -23.33 5.96 46.51
N ALA A 794 -22.88 6.00 47.76
CA ALA A 794 -23.53 6.73 48.84
C ALA A 794 -22.94 8.15 48.94
N ASN A 795 -23.67 9.05 49.60
CA ASN A 795 -23.21 10.39 49.87
C ASN A 795 -23.44 10.75 51.34
N ILE A 796 -22.57 11.59 51.89
CA ILE A 796 -22.77 12.24 53.19
C ILE A 796 -23.00 13.71 52.91
N LYS A 797 -24.08 14.29 53.41
CA LYS A 797 -24.35 15.72 53.40
C LYS A 797 -24.40 16.21 54.84
N GLY A 798 -23.96 17.42 55.10
CA GLY A 798 -24.11 17.98 56.42
C GLY A 798 -24.12 19.48 56.45
N HIS A 799 -24.60 19.99 57.57
CA HIS A 799 -24.70 21.42 57.85
C HIS A 799 -23.97 21.70 59.17
N ILE A 800 -23.14 22.74 59.17
CA ILE A 800 -22.45 23.20 60.37
C ILE A 800 -23.27 24.34 60.97
N ARG A 801 -23.85 24.16 62.16
CA ARG A 801 -24.64 25.19 62.84
C ARG A 801 -23.88 25.76 64.03
N LEU A 802 -23.86 27.08 64.13
CA LEU A 802 -23.45 27.75 65.36
C LEU A 802 -24.62 27.76 66.34
N ASN A 803 -24.45 27.15 67.52
CA ASN A 803 -25.46 27.18 68.58
C ASN A 803 -25.14 28.34 69.53
N GLU A 804 -25.68 29.52 69.24
CA GLU A 804 -25.72 30.64 70.19
C GLU A 804 -26.97 30.49 71.06
N GLN A 805 -26.83 29.93 72.26
CA GLN A 805 -27.87 30.09 73.28
C GLN A 805 -27.87 31.56 73.73
N SER A 806 -28.69 32.38 73.08
CA SER A 806 -29.18 33.63 73.64
C SER A 806 -30.26 33.30 74.67
N ASN A 807 -29.99 33.63 75.93
CA ASN A 807 -31.03 33.69 76.95
C ASN A 807 -32.07 34.72 76.48
N MET A 808 -33.24 34.26 76.04
CA MET A 808 -34.38 35.13 75.86
C MET A 808 -34.92 35.54 77.23
N SER A 809 -34.63 36.77 77.64
CA SER A 809 -35.55 37.56 78.45
C SER A 809 -35.32 39.05 78.20
N GLN A 810 -36.41 39.69 77.71
CA GLN A 810 -36.74 41.12 77.69
C GLN A 810 -36.21 41.99 76.52
N GLN A 811 -37.15 42.26 75.60
CA GLN A 811 -37.53 43.58 75.04
C GLN A 811 -36.53 44.74 75.21
N GLU A 812 -36.02 45.32 74.11
CA GLU A 812 -36.54 46.56 73.48
C GLU A 812 -35.60 47.09 72.38
N ASN A 813 -36.18 47.89 71.48
CA ASN A 813 -35.57 48.54 70.33
C ASN A 813 -34.37 49.44 70.68
N THR A 814 -33.27 49.34 69.93
CA THR A 814 -32.45 50.49 69.49
C THR A 814 -31.53 50.09 68.33
N PRO A 815 -31.32 50.95 67.31
CA PRO A 815 -30.68 50.56 66.06
C PRO A 815 -29.16 50.56 66.20
N LEU A 816 -28.51 49.45 65.83
CA LEU A 816 -27.05 49.33 65.86
C LEU A 816 -26.44 49.69 64.51
N LEU A 817 -25.69 50.78 64.56
CA LEU A 817 -24.73 51.24 63.56
C LEU A 817 -23.81 50.10 63.11
N SER A 818 -23.61 50.06 61.80
CA SER A 818 -22.61 49.30 61.08
C SER A 818 -21.19 49.66 61.52
N SER A 819 -20.52 48.74 62.21
CA SER A 819 -19.05 48.68 62.27
C SER A 819 -18.58 47.53 61.39
N GLN A 820 -17.98 47.89 60.26
CA GLN A 820 -17.27 46.99 59.36
C GLN A 820 -15.97 46.52 60.03
N GLU A 821 -16.04 45.49 60.88
CA GLU A 821 -14.89 44.62 61.12
C GLU A 821 -15.06 43.36 60.26
N LYS A 822 -14.06 43.06 59.41
CA LYS A 822 -13.99 41.81 58.65
C LYS A 822 -14.00 40.64 59.64
N LYS A 823 -15.19 40.09 59.93
CA LYS A 823 -15.34 38.81 60.65
C LYS A 823 -14.51 37.77 59.90
N LYS A 824 -13.47 37.26 60.54
CA LYS A 824 -12.72 36.10 60.06
C LYS A 824 -13.73 34.96 59.89
N LYS A 825 -13.90 34.44 58.67
CA LYS A 825 -14.75 33.27 58.43
C LYS A 825 -14.11 32.09 59.15
N GLU A 826 -14.69 31.73 60.29
CA GLU A 826 -14.32 30.54 61.04
C GLU A 826 -14.58 29.28 60.20
N SER A 827 -13.69 28.28 60.28
CA SER A 827 -13.81 27.06 59.48
C SER A 827 -13.35 25.82 60.26
N ILE A 828 -13.86 24.67 59.87
CA ILE A 828 -13.45 23.37 60.39
C ILE A 828 -12.99 22.48 59.25
N ILE A 829 -12.09 21.54 59.53
CA ILE A 829 -11.72 20.50 58.58
C ILE A 829 -12.55 19.26 58.91
N ILE A 830 -13.27 18.76 57.91
CA ILE A 830 -14.04 17.52 57.99
C ILE A 830 -13.30 16.45 57.21
N GLU A 831 -13.05 15.32 57.85
CA GLU A 831 -12.41 14.15 57.24
C GLU A 831 -13.39 12.98 57.25
N ALA A 832 -13.73 12.43 56.09
CA ALA A 832 -14.46 11.18 55.95
C ALA A 832 -13.48 10.06 55.58
N SER A 833 -13.45 8.96 56.34
CA SER A 833 -12.59 7.81 56.06
C SER A 833 -13.27 6.47 56.34
N ASN A 834 -12.98 5.47 55.50
CA ASN A 834 -13.39 4.07 55.66
C ASN A 834 -12.20 3.13 55.92
N GLY A 835 -11.01 3.68 56.25
CA GLY A 835 -9.76 2.93 56.42
C GLY A 835 -8.89 2.90 55.17
N ASP A 836 -9.47 2.60 54.00
CA ASP A 836 -8.76 2.53 52.72
C ASP A 836 -8.74 3.85 51.95
N GLU A 837 -9.76 4.69 52.20
CA GLU A 837 -9.95 6.00 51.59
C GLU A 837 -10.08 7.07 52.66
N THR A 838 -9.63 8.28 52.30
CA THR A 838 -9.76 9.46 53.14
C THR A 838 -10.05 10.67 52.28
N TYR A 839 -11.15 11.37 52.57
CA TYR A 839 -11.53 12.62 51.93
C TYR A 839 -11.52 13.72 52.97
N ARG A 840 -11.00 14.90 52.62
CA ARG A 840 -10.96 16.06 53.51
C ARG A 840 -11.56 17.28 52.82
N LYS A 841 -12.39 18.02 53.55
CA LYS A 841 -12.91 19.33 53.12
C LYS A 841 -12.70 20.36 54.22
N ILE A 842 -12.41 21.59 53.82
CA ILE A 842 -12.45 22.76 54.70
C ILE A 842 -13.83 23.37 54.51
N CYS A 843 -14.57 23.53 55.60
CA CYS A 843 -15.95 24.00 55.58
C CYS A 843 -16.10 25.19 56.52
N SER A 844 -16.68 26.29 56.03
CA SER A 844 -16.97 27.45 56.87
C SER A 844 -18.16 27.15 57.79
N ILE A 845 -18.25 27.85 58.92
CA ILE A 845 -19.44 27.79 59.77
C ILE A 845 -20.66 28.33 59.00
N ASP A 846 -21.83 27.71 59.21
CA ASP A 846 -23.11 27.99 58.54
C ASP A 846 -23.12 27.73 57.02
N GLU A 847 -22.13 26.99 56.50
CA GLU A 847 -22.12 26.46 55.13
C GLU A 847 -22.37 24.94 55.12
N ASP A 848 -22.98 24.49 54.02
CA ASP A 848 -23.25 23.08 53.76
C ASP A 848 -21.97 22.39 53.27
N PHE A 849 -21.84 21.11 53.58
CA PHE A 849 -20.80 20.27 53.00
C PHE A 849 -21.37 18.94 52.52
N ASP A 850 -20.67 18.34 51.59
CA ASP A 850 -21.00 17.03 51.06
C ASP A 850 -19.74 16.20 50.81
N PHE A 851 -19.87 14.89 50.91
CA PHE A 851 -18.94 13.93 50.38
C PHE A 851 -19.74 13.05 49.42
N THR A 852 -19.42 13.16 48.13
CA THR A 852 -20.09 12.41 47.08
C THR A 852 -19.21 11.24 46.62
N TYR A 853 -19.82 10.26 45.95
CA TYR A 853 -19.12 9.11 45.39
C TYR A 853 -18.46 8.18 46.44
N LEU A 854 -19.09 8.00 47.59
CA LEU A 854 -18.57 7.13 48.64
C LEU A 854 -18.98 5.68 48.41
N ARG A 855 -18.05 4.74 48.63
CA ARG A 855 -18.38 3.31 48.59
C ARG A 855 -19.27 2.94 49.79
N PRO A 856 -20.32 2.12 49.60
CA PRO A 856 -21.09 1.56 50.70
C PRO A 856 -20.18 0.81 51.70
N GLY A 857 -20.48 0.92 52.99
CA GLY A 857 -19.65 0.35 54.07
C GLY A 857 -19.54 1.27 55.29
N GLU A 858 -18.62 0.93 56.19
CA GLU A 858 -18.38 1.69 57.41
C GLU A 858 -17.59 2.98 57.13
N TRP A 859 -18.12 4.13 57.56
CA TRP A 859 -17.46 5.42 57.46
C TRP A 859 -17.31 6.07 58.82
N THR A 860 -16.16 6.71 59.03
CA THR A 860 -15.85 7.55 60.17
C THR A 860 -15.64 8.99 59.70
N ILE A 861 -16.41 9.93 60.25
CA ILE A 861 -16.22 11.38 60.07
C ILE A 861 -15.46 11.91 61.28
N LYS A 862 -14.30 12.54 61.07
CA LYS A 862 -13.54 13.26 62.10
C LYS A 862 -13.54 14.76 61.82
N LEU A 863 -13.68 15.56 62.87
CA LEU A 863 -13.69 17.01 62.78
C LEU A 863 -12.46 17.60 63.47
N TYR A 864 -11.73 18.47 62.75
CA TYR A 864 -10.56 19.15 63.28
C TYR A 864 -10.82 20.64 63.43
N ARG A 865 -10.49 21.18 64.61
CA ARG A 865 -10.73 22.58 65.02
C ARG A 865 -9.73 23.60 64.43
N ASN A 866 -8.89 23.21 63.47
CA ASN A 866 -7.70 23.99 63.10
C ASN A 866 -8.00 25.40 62.54
N GLY A 867 -9.22 25.64 62.04
CA GLY A 867 -9.66 26.95 61.56
C GLY A 867 -10.67 27.66 62.47
N LEU A 868 -10.85 27.20 63.71
CA LEU A 868 -11.87 27.65 64.65
C LEU A 868 -11.24 28.44 65.83
N ASP A 869 -11.79 29.62 66.15
CA ASP A 869 -11.40 30.47 67.28
C ASP A 869 -11.55 29.72 68.61
N LYS A 870 -10.62 29.96 69.55
CA LYS A 870 -10.56 29.34 70.89
C LYS A 870 -11.85 29.51 71.70
N ARG A 871 -12.69 30.48 71.36
CA ARG A 871 -14.00 30.71 71.99
C ARG A 871 -15.06 29.68 71.59
N TYR A 872 -14.80 28.81 70.62
CA TYR A 872 -15.76 27.80 70.16
C TYR A 872 -15.20 26.39 70.29
N LYS A 873 -16.08 25.43 70.57
CA LYS A 873 -15.79 24.00 70.69
C LYS A 873 -16.75 23.20 69.81
N ILE A 874 -16.22 22.15 69.19
CA ILE A 874 -17.02 21.17 68.44
C ILE A 874 -17.68 20.24 69.47
N ALA A 875 -19.01 20.13 69.46
CA ALA A 875 -19.75 19.35 70.46
C ALA A 875 -19.46 17.84 70.37
N THR A 876 -19.42 17.32 69.14
CA THR A 876 -19.08 15.93 68.81
C THR A 876 -18.11 15.93 67.65
N ASP A 877 -16.89 15.44 67.85
CA ASP A 877 -15.80 15.50 66.87
C ASP A 877 -15.61 14.21 66.06
N ASN A 878 -16.39 13.17 66.34
CA ASN A 878 -16.29 11.87 65.71
C ASN A 878 -17.69 11.24 65.49
N PHE A 879 -18.00 10.86 64.25
CA PHE A 879 -19.24 10.17 63.89
C PHE A 879 -18.90 8.88 63.15
N ARG A 880 -19.56 7.77 63.49
CA ARG A 880 -19.42 6.48 62.81
C ARG A 880 -20.78 6.02 62.30
N PHE A 881 -20.84 5.56 61.06
CA PHE A 881 -22.06 5.03 60.47
C PHE A 881 -21.75 4.11 59.29
N THR A 882 -22.64 3.13 59.08
CA THR A 882 -22.69 2.29 57.89
C THR A 882 -23.50 3.00 56.80
N LEU A 883 -22.91 3.20 55.63
CA LEU A 883 -23.60 3.71 54.44
C LEU A 883 -24.11 2.54 53.59
N ASN A 884 -25.41 2.52 53.32
CA ASN A 884 -26.03 1.59 52.38
C ASN A 884 -25.92 2.08 50.94
N THR A 885 -26.18 1.20 49.97
CA THR A 885 -26.16 1.52 48.54
C THR A 885 -27.11 2.67 48.20
N ALA A 886 -26.63 3.70 47.50
CA ALA A 886 -27.38 4.92 47.16
C ALA A 886 -27.93 5.74 48.36
N GLU A 887 -27.43 5.52 49.58
CA GLU A 887 -27.87 6.28 50.76
C GLU A 887 -27.32 7.72 50.73
N ASN A 888 -28.18 8.70 51.03
CA ASN A 888 -27.77 10.08 51.32
C ASN A 888 -27.85 10.31 52.83
N LYS A 889 -26.73 10.21 53.53
CA LYS A 889 -26.68 10.41 54.98
C LYS A 889 -26.60 11.89 55.31
N ILE A 890 -27.50 12.40 56.15
CA ILE A 890 -27.48 13.80 56.60
C ILE A 890 -26.92 13.89 58.02
N ILE A 891 -25.93 14.76 58.24
CA ILE A 891 -25.32 15.01 59.55
C ILE A 891 -25.37 16.50 59.92
N ASN A 892 -25.76 16.80 61.15
CA ASN A 892 -25.74 18.16 61.68
C ASN A 892 -24.59 18.29 62.68
N ILE A 893 -23.67 19.21 62.43
CA ILE A 893 -22.52 19.48 63.29
C ILE A 893 -22.82 20.75 64.07
N TYR A 894 -22.80 20.67 65.40
CA TYR A 894 -23.03 21.81 66.27
C TYR A 894 -21.71 22.34 66.85
N ILE A 895 -21.49 23.64 66.67
CA ILE A 895 -20.39 24.37 67.28
C ILE A 895 -20.96 25.20 68.43
N VAL A 896 -20.42 25.02 69.63
CA VAL A 896 -20.86 25.70 70.85
C VAL A 896 -19.80 26.68 71.34
N LYS A 897 -20.24 27.82 71.90
CA LYS A 897 -19.32 28.78 72.52
C LYS A 897 -18.81 28.23 73.85
N GLN A 898 -17.50 28.17 74.02
CA GLN A 898 -16.85 27.73 75.25
C GLN A 898 -16.99 28.83 76.32
N GLN A 899 -17.71 28.54 77.41
CA GLN A 899 -17.75 29.42 78.57
C GLN A 899 -16.36 29.49 79.21
N THR A 900 -15.87 30.71 79.39
CA THR A 900 -14.61 30.96 80.10
C THR A 900 -14.94 31.18 81.57
N GLU A 901 -14.53 30.26 82.44
CA GLU A 901 -14.47 30.55 83.88
C GLU A 901 -13.28 31.48 84.11
N ILE A 902 -13.59 32.71 84.55
CA ILE A 902 -12.58 33.62 85.10
C ILE A 902 -12.24 33.11 86.51
N LYS A 903 -11.13 32.36 86.63
CA LYS A 903 -10.52 32.11 87.94
C LYS A 903 -9.75 33.35 88.37
N PHE A 904 -10.28 34.08 89.34
CA PHE A 904 -9.50 35.09 90.07
C PHE A 904 -8.42 34.38 90.88
N GLN A 905 -7.16 34.60 90.53
CA GLN A 905 -6.01 34.20 91.35
C GLN A 905 -5.98 35.11 92.59
N LYS A 906 -6.31 34.57 93.76
CA LYS A 906 -5.93 35.17 95.05
C LYS A 906 -4.68 34.46 95.55
N GLU A 907 -3.52 34.97 95.20
CA GLU A 907 -2.30 34.72 95.98
C GLU A 907 -1.85 36.04 96.63
N PRO A 908 -1.53 36.03 97.94
CA PRO A 908 -0.94 37.19 98.59
C PRO A 908 0.49 37.39 98.08
N VAL A 909 0.82 38.63 97.76
CA VAL A 909 2.18 39.07 97.42
C VAL A 909 3.11 38.73 98.60
N LYS A 910 4.02 37.78 98.39
CA LYS A 910 5.14 37.52 99.29
C LYS A 910 6.39 38.20 98.70
N VAL A 911 6.80 39.29 99.34
CA VAL A 911 8.06 40.00 99.04
C VAL A 911 9.18 39.25 99.76
N GLU A 912 10.13 38.69 99.02
CA GLU A 912 11.39 38.18 99.59
C GLU A 912 12.57 38.91 98.93
N TYR A 913 13.33 39.61 99.78
CA TYR A 913 14.63 40.18 99.45
C TYR A 913 15.61 39.05 99.17
N ASN A 914 16.42 39.17 98.11
CA ASN A 914 17.67 38.41 98.05
C ASN A 914 18.85 39.32 97.70
N SER A 915 19.67 39.51 98.73
CA SER A 915 20.96 40.18 98.72
C SER A 915 21.96 39.44 97.82
N SER A 916 22.83 40.23 97.23
CA SER A 916 23.93 39.90 96.32
C SER A 916 25.10 39.16 96.98
N ILE A 917 25.88 38.37 96.20
CA ILE A 917 27.30 38.60 95.83
C ILE A 917 28.06 37.29 95.43
N LYS A 918 28.60 37.35 94.20
CA LYS A 918 29.82 36.80 93.55
C LYS A 918 30.65 35.67 94.18
N THR A 919 31.06 34.71 93.34
CA THR A 919 32.40 34.54 92.68
C THR A 919 32.38 33.17 91.96
N ARG A 920 32.96 32.94 90.77
CA ARG A 920 34.15 33.47 90.11
C ARG A 920 33.95 33.51 88.60
#